data_AF-A0AAD5HLA3-F1
#
_entry.id   AF-A0AAD5HLA3-F1
#
_cell.length_a   1.000
_cell.length_b   1.000
_cell.length_c   1.000
_cell.angle_alpha   90.00
_cell.angle_beta   90.00
_cell.angle_gamma   90.00
#
_symmetry.space_group_name_H-M   'P 1'
#
loop_
_entity.id
_entity.type
_entity.pdbx_description
1 polymer ?
#
loop_
_entity_poly.entity_id
_entity_poly.type
_entity_poly.pdbx_seq_one_letter_code
_entity_poly.pdbx_strand_id
1 'polypeptide(L)'
;MRSLLQLGKIAALLASLGGTVLAQNDTLGLGNGFIDVDIGNFKARIARDAQVLTSLSPAGDSFDFLPSDLLDVRARNGQYHWGDITFRYRKEKDTEWIDGDSSQKRQPVKKTTAGKDVLAASDMSPTLPTGPLSIVREWLDVSGDLGLQFTIKNTGKDSIEIGSLGFPAEFNSIFSNRKATEMQAHCSLSDPYIGMDAGQIRVAPVKGTGKGLVVTPLTGTSSPLEAYRNLVEANIEPTHYGSQTFEGFYEWQVLTKAWAETKWKSQEPWNPPSSKILKAGQSLKVGVRFTVSDSIRDFDKAVRKTGTPVAVGVPGFIIAQDLPAQLVLQSDSDVSSVTVSPNGALQVKEDSKGRYTLTPASSTWGRVRVTIKYKDGKTQTVHYFITKPTTEALSDMGSFLTTKAWFNDSSDPFKRSPSVMTYDYEKGAIVDQDARAWVAGLSDEGGTGAYVAALMKQVVQPNAEEIAKLDDFVQTVIWGQIQNKEHGVKKSIFFYEPSSVSGYSYSKDIDWTSWTSWNKETASAVDRAYNYVHVTAAYWSLYRVARAYPDLVSKNWDWYLTQAQKTVIRMTKSDIWYGDVGLMGETVFGELLVDLKREAKDALAKALEDAMHTRAKLWDSQEIPYGSEMAWDSTGQEGVYYWTRHFGMTDSEHKTINSVLGYMPNVPHWGWNGNARRYWDFIYGGKLRRIERQIHHYGSGLNSQVLLSAFRDDPSDTYLLRVGYAGSSAPISNINQDGFPSAAFHSWPDTLKWDGITGDYGGGFIGTALNSGTYVVDDKDLGVVAFGGILSKSGDNVTVKPKDAVRQRIFIGPLKVLITVDVGSIDEFTYNAAKGTVEVTLTQTKGAPKASKAAVWVESTGSDKWQVKATGATSGRGGQIVPLGSGSVSVSFSKA
;
A
#
# COMPACT_ATOMS: atom_id res chain seq x y z
N MET A 1 -40.71 48.40 -17.39
CA MET A 1 -40.13 48.48 -16.03
C MET A 1 -40.82 47.63 -14.95
N ARG A 2 -41.89 46.87 -15.23
CA ARG A 2 -42.52 45.96 -14.24
C ARG A 2 -42.10 44.48 -14.32
N SER A 3 -41.40 44.05 -15.39
CA SER A 3 -40.96 42.64 -15.57
C SER A 3 -39.56 42.33 -15.02
N LEU A 4 -38.67 43.32 -14.89
CA LEU A 4 -37.31 43.12 -14.37
C LEU A 4 -37.25 43.00 -12.83
N LEU A 5 -38.25 43.50 -12.10
CA LEU A 5 -38.34 43.38 -10.64
C LEU A 5 -38.87 42.00 -10.17
N GLN A 6 -39.49 41.21 -11.04
CA GLN A 6 -39.97 39.86 -10.70
C GLN A 6 -38.88 38.79 -10.86
N LEU A 7 -37.97 38.93 -11.82
CA LEU A 7 -36.83 38.02 -12.01
C LEU A 7 -35.77 38.12 -10.89
N GLY A 8 -35.51 39.33 -10.38
CA GLY A 8 -34.61 39.53 -9.24
C GLY A 8 -35.14 38.95 -7.91
N LYS A 9 -36.47 38.90 -7.73
CA LYS A 9 -37.09 38.29 -6.55
C LYS A 9 -37.14 36.76 -6.62
N ILE A 10 -37.25 36.18 -7.81
CA ILE A 10 -37.23 34.71 -8.01
C ILE A 10 -35.80 34.15 -7.84
N ALA A 11 -34.77 34.87 -8.29
CA ALA A 11 -33.37 34.49 -8.06
C ALA A 11 -32.97 34.58 -6.57
N ALA A 12 -33.46 35.60 -5.86
CA ALA A 12 -33.26 35.70 -4.41
C ALA A 12 -34.07 34.64 -3.63
N LEU A 13 -35.28 34.28 -4.10
CA LEU A 13 -36.06 33.19 -3.49
C LEU A 13 -35.41 31.82 -3.72
N LEU A 14 -34.86 31.55 -4.91
CA LEU A 14 -34.15 30.30 -5.24
C LEU A 14 -32.80 30.18 -4.50
N ALA A 15 -32.06 31.27 -4.33
CA ALA A 15 -30.87 31.31 -3.48
C ALA A 15 -31.22 31.12 -2.00
N SER A 16 -32.34 31.68 -1.52
CA SER A 16 -32.85 31.42 -0.17
C SER A 16 -33.39 30.00 -0.01
N LEU A 17 -33.95 29.39 -1.06
CA LEU A 17 -34.46 28.02 -1.07
C LEU A 17 -33.32 26.99 -1.02
N GLY A 18 -32.23 27.23 -1.75
CA GLY A 18 -30.99 26.42 -1.65
C GLY A 18 -30.36 26.46 -0.25
N GLY A 19 -30.36 27.64 0.39
CA GLY A 19 -29.95 27.80 1.79
C GLY A 19 -30.90 27.14 2.80
N THR A 20 -32.21 27.17 2.57
CA THR A 20 -33.21 26.55 3.48
C THR A 20 -33.33 25.03 3.34
N VAL A 21 -32.99 24.43 2.20
CA VAL A 21 -32.98 22.95 2.04
C VAL A 21 -31.74 22.34 2.72
N LEU A 22 -30.62 23.06 2.77
CA LEU A 22 -29.42 22.64 3.54
C LEU A 22 -29.62 22.84 5.06
N ALA A 23 -30.31 23.90 5.47
CA ALA A 23 -30.63 24.16 6.88
C ALA A 23 -31.62 23.15 7.52
N GLN A 24 -32.35 22.37 6.72
CA GLN A 24 -33.31 21.38 7.25
C GLN A 24 -32.68 20.09 7.81
N ASN A 25 -31.36 19.88 7.61
CA ASN A 25 -30.67 18.66 8.05
C ASN A 25 -29.44 18.93 8.94
N ASP A 26 -29.26 20.15 9.46
CA ASP A 26 -28.21 20.44 10.44
C ASP A 26 -28.57 19.83 11.81
N THR A 27 -27.97 18.69 12.12
CA THR A 27 -28.12 18.03 13.42
C THR A 27 -26.90 18.24 14.34
N LEU A 28 -25.88 18.97 13.86
CA LEU A 28 -24.74 19.42 14.68
C LEU A 28 -25.03 20.73 15.44
N GLY A 29 -26.02 21.50 14.97
CA GLY A 29 -26.35 22.82 15.50
C GLY A 29 -25.33 23.89 15.11
N LEU A 30 -24.83 23.84 13.87
CA LEU A 30 -23.85 24.78 13.33
C LEU A 30 -24.34 26.23 13.43
N GLY A 31 -25.65 26.46 13.26
CA GLY A 31 -26.27 27.78 13.42
C GLY A 31 -26.12 28.40 14.83
N ASN A 32 -25.86 27.58 15.85
CA ASN A 32 -25.64 28.02 17.23
C ASN A 32 -24.15 28.31 17.54
N GLY A 33 -23.30 28.23 16.51
CA GLY A 33 -21.89 28.62 16.54
C GLY A 33 -20.96 27.55 17.12
N PHE A 34 -19.71 27.98 17.38
CA PHE A 34 -18.61 27.09 17.76
C PHE A 34 -17.99 27.48 19.10
N ILE A 35 -17.36 26.51 19.75
CA ILE A 35 -16.35 26.75 20.79
C ILE A 35 -15.01 26.77 20.06
N ASP A 36 -14.43 27.95 19.90
CA ASP A 36 -13.07 28.11 19.36
C ASP A 36 -12.05 27.77 20.45
N VAL A 37 -11.11 26.91 20.09
CA VAL A 37 -10.01 26.44 20.95
C VAL A 37 -8.70 26.94 20.33
N ASP A 38 -7.91 27.64 21.14
CA ASP A 38 -6.55 28.07 20.80
C ASP A 38 -5.63 27.61 21.94
N ILE A 39 -4.90 26.52 21.69
CA ILE A 39 -3.99 25.88 22.63
C ILE A 39 -2.60 25.77 22.00
N GLY A 40 -1.59 25.43 22.79
CA GLY A 40 -0.17 25.56 22.40
C GLY A 40 0.17 25.01 21.00
N ASN A 41 -0.36 23.85 20.64
CA ASN A 41 -0.03 23.18 19.37
C ASN A 41 -1.16 23.21 18.32
N PHE A 42 -2.37 23.68 18.67
CA PHE A 42 -3.54 23.59 17.79
C PHE A 42 -4.47 24.79 17.87
N LYS A 43 -5.08 25.09 16.73
CA LYS A 43 -6.37 25.78 16.63
C LYS A 43 -7.44 24.76 16.27
N ALA A 44 -8.53 24.74 17.01
CA ALA A 44 -9.62 23.80 16.80
C ALA A 44 -10.99 24.46 16.96
N ARG A 45 -12.02 23.85 16.36
CA ARG A 45 -13.41 24.26 16.55
C ARG A 45 -14.28 23.08 16.93
N ILE A 46 -15.08 23.28 17.96
CA ILE A 46 -16.07 22.30 18.43
C ILE A 46 -17.47 22.88 18.19
N ALA A 47 -18.36 22.13 17.52
CA ALA A 47 -19.75 22.55 17.31
C ALA A 47 -20.43 22.75 18.68
N ARG A 48 -21.07 23.90 18.94
CA ARG A 48 -21.51 24.25 20.30
C ARG A 48 -22.57 23.30 20.87
N ASP A 49 -23.46 22.81 20.01
CA ASP A 49 -24.61 21.99 20.41
C ASP A 49 -24.26 20.51 20.45
N ALA A 50 -23.68 19.95 19.39
CA ALA A 50 -23.27 18.55 19.38
C ALA A 50 -21.97 18.29 20.17
N GLN A 51 -21.16 19.33 20.39
CA GLN A 51 -19.81 19.27 21.00
C GLN A 51 -18.86 18.24 20.36
N VAL A 52 -19.00 18.01 19.05
CA VAL A 52 -18.03 17.27 18.23
C VAL A 52 -17.01 18.22 17.60
N LEU A 53 -15.82 17.71 17.29
CA LEU A 53 -14.74 18.45 16.66
C LEU A 53 -15.04 18.63 15.17
N THR A 54 -14.88 19.85 14.67
CA THR A 54 -15.26 20.24 13.30
C THR A 54 -14.10 20.87 12.52
N SER A 55 -13.01 21.23 13.21
CA SER A 55 -11.77 21.75 12.63
C SER A 55 -10.61 21.43 13.56
N LEU A 56 -9.47 21.02 13.02
CA LEU A 56 -8.23 20.74 13.74
C LEU A 56 -7.02 21.14 12.87
N SER A 57 -6.47 22.32 13.12
CA SER A 57 -5.30 22.85 12.42
C SER A 57 -4.13 23.02 13.39
N PRO A 58 -2.89 22.64 13.01
CA PRO A 58 -1.72 22.96 13.82
C PRO A 58 -1.58 24.47 14.05
N ALA A 59 -1.06 24.87 15.22
CA ALA A 59 -0.76 26.26 15.49
C ALA A 59 0.18 26.84 14.42
N GLY A 60 -0.20 28.00 13.87
CA GLY A 60 0.54 28.70 12.81
C GLY A 60 0.39 28.10 11.41
N ASP A 61 -0.48 27.11 11.21
CA ASP A 61 -0.77 26.50 9.91
C ASP A 61 -2.23 26.76 9.50
N SER A 62 -2.52 26.65 8.20
CA SER A 62 -3.88 26.73 7.64
C SER A 62 -4.42 25.38 7.18
N PHE A 63 -3.58 24.33 7.15
CA PHE A 63 -4.04 22.98 6.82
C PHE A 63 -4.92 22.42 7.94
N ASP A 64 -6.15 22.06 7.59
CA ASP A 64 -7.11 21.45 8.50
C ASP A 64 -7.16 19.93 8.24
N PHE A 65 -6.92 19.14 9.28
CA PHE A 65 -6.98 17.68 9.17
C PHE A 65 -8.42 17.16 9.04
N LEU A 66 -9.43 17.98 9.33
CA LEU A 66 -10.85 17.63 9.24
C LEU A 66 -11.50 18.28 8.02
N PRO A 67 -12.60 17.69 7.49
CA PRO A 67 -13.32 18.22 6.33
C PRO A 67 -14.18 19.46 6.68
N SER A 68 -13.56 20.46 7.32
CA SER A 68 -14.24 21.68 7.77
C SER A 68 -14.77 22.52 6.60
N ASP A 69 -14.14 22.41 5.43
CA ASP A 69 -14.59 23.01 4.17
C ASP A 69 -15.86 22.36 3.60
N LEU A 70 -16.24 21.17 4.07
CA LEU A 70 -17.43 20.42 3.69
C LEU A 70 -18.41 20.22 4.87
N LEU A 71 -18.25 21.00 5.95
CA LEU A 71 -18.98 20.79 7.19
C LEU A 71 -20.51 20.94 7.03
N ASP A 72 -20.95 21.84 6.15
CA ASP A 72 -22.36 22.11 5.85
C ASP A 72 -23.08 20.89 5.25
N VAL A 73 -22.37 20.07 4.48
CA VAL A 73 -22.88 18.81 3.91
C VAL A 73 -22.54 17.60 4.77
N ARG A 74 -21.85 17.80 5.90
CA ARG A 74 -21.49 16.78 6.88
C ARG A 74 -22.20 16.90 8.24
N ALA A 75 -23.21 17.77 8.32
CA ALA A 75 -23.89 18.08 9.57
C ALA A 75 -25.07 17.15 9.92
N ARG A 76 -25.33 16.08 9.16
CA ARG A 76 -26.54 15.25 9.30
C ARG A 76 -26.35 14.09 10.29
N ASN A 77 -27.47 13.52 10.75
CA ASN A 77 -27.45 12.26 11.49
C ASN A 77 -26.83 11.14 10.66
N GLY A 78 -26.08 10.25 11.32
CA GLY A 78 -25.36 9.15 10.70
C GLY A 78 -24.07 9.54 9.97
N GLN A 79 -23.69 10.83 9.98
CA GLN A 79 -22.35 11.28 9.61
C GLN A 79 -21.51 11.43 10.87
N TYR A 80 -20.35 10.77 10.88
CA TYR A 80 -19.53 10.64 12.09
C TYR A 80 -18.45 11.71 12.16
N HIS A 81 -18.17 12.16 13.39
CA HIS A 81 -17.19 13.20 13.71
C HIS A 81 -16.36 12.77 14.92
N TRP A 82 -15.14 13.30 15.05
CA TRP A 82 -14.39 13.16 16.30
C TRP A 82 -15.18 13.75 17.48
N GLY A 83 -15.33 12.97 18.54
CA GLY A 83 -16.20 13.31 19.68
C GLY A 83 -17.52 12.55 19.70
N ASP A 84 -17.86 11.82 18.64
CA ASP A 84 -18.85 10.75 18.73
C ASP A 84 -18.33 9.52 19.46
N ILE A 85 -19.28 8.68 19.89
CA ILE A 85 -19.00 7.40 20.53
C ILE A 85 -19.97 6.34 20.03
N THR A 86 -19.45 5.15 19.71
CA THR A 86 -20.26 3.95 19.50
C THR A 86 -19.92 2.90 20.55
N PHE A 87 -20.91 2.12 20.97
CA PHE A 87 -20.71 1.05 21.93
C PHE A 87 -21.76 -0.05 21.80
N ARG A 88 -21.41 -1.22 22.35
CA ARG A 88 -22.33 -2.35 22.54
C ARG A 88 -22.24 -2.82 23.96
N TYR A 89 -23.39 -2.98 24.62
CA TYR A 89 -23.43 -3.47 25.98
C TYR A 89 -24.54 -4.49 26.21
N ARG A 90 -24.43 -5.26 27.28
CA ARG A 90 -25.46 -6.17 27.78
C ARG A 90 -25.37 -6.30 29.30
N LYS A 91 -26.37 -6.84 29.98
CA LYS A 91 -26.18 -7.25 31.37
C LYS A 91 -25.24 -8.46 31.40
N GLU A 92 -24.42 -8.61 32.44
CA GLU A 92 -23.35 -9.63 32.54
C GLU A 92 -23.80 -11.09 32.27
N LYS A 93 -25.11 -11.39 32.34
CA LYS A 93 -25.68 -12.73 32.09
C LYS A 93 -26.57 -12.81 30.85
N ASP A 94 -26.80 -11.70 30.17
CA ASP A 94 -27.61 -11.66 28.95
C ASP A 94 -26.72 -12.06 27.75
N THR A 95 -27.36 -12.46 26.65
CA THR A 95 -26.66 -12.84 25.41
C THR A 95 -26.75 -11.77 24.33
N GLU A 96 -27.83 -11.00 24.30
CA GLU A 96 -28.10 -9.98 23.28
C GLU A 96 -27.31 -8.69 23.56
N TRP A 97 -26.66 -8.18 22.52
CA TRP A 97 -25.94 -6.90 22.55
C TRP A 97 -26.87 -5.75 22.19
N ILE A 98 -26.89 -4.71 23.02
CA ILE A 98 -27.62 -3.46 22.80
C ILE A 98 -26.66 -2.41 22.24
N ASP A 99 -27.02 -1.84 21.09
CA ASP A 99 -26.24 -0.82 20.40
C ASP A 99 -26.47 0.58 20.98
N GLY A 100 -25.40 1.37 21.06
CA GLY A 100 -25.42 2.81 21.30
C GLY A 100 -24.53 3.53 20.29
N ASP A 101 -25.03 4.62 19.72
CA ASP A 101 -24.31 5.44 18.73
C ASP A 101 -24.81 6.88 18.82
N SER A 102 -23.90 7.80 19.16
CA SER A 102 -24.24 9.23 19.33
C SER A 102 -24.53 9.96 18.01
N SER A 103 -24.15 9.41 16.86
CA SER A 103 -24.32 10.07 15.57
C SER A 103 -25.73 9.90 14.98
N GLN A 104 -26.49 8.89 15.42
CA GLN A 104 -27.73 8.47 14.75
C GLN A 104 -28.92 9.40 15.01
N LYS A 105 -29.00 10.01 16.19
CA LYS A 105 -30.12 10.86 16.62
C LYS A 105 -29.59 12.06 17.42
N ARG A 106 -28.81 12.92 16.76
CA ARG A 106 -28.19 14.06 17.44
C ARG A 106 -29.21 14.99 18.04
N GLN A 107 -28.87 15.48 19.23
CA GLN A 107 -29.57 16.53 19.97
C GLN A 107 -28.53 17.39 20.68
N PRO A 108 -28.81 18.66 20.99
CA PRO A 108 -27.93 19.48 21.79
C PRO A 108 -27.57 18.79 23.11
N VAL A 109 -26.28 18.61 23.37
CA VAL A 109 -25.80 17.95 24.58
C VAL A 109 -25.93 18.88 25.79
N LYS A 110 -26.00 18.31 26.99
CA LYS A 110 -26.07 19.11 28.22
C LYS A 110 -24.67 19.50 28.65
N LYS A 111 -24.35 20.80 28.56
CA LYS A 111 -23.07 21.34 29.05
C LYS A 111 -22.91 21.03 30.54
N THR A 112 -21.74 20.55 30.92
CA THR A 112 -21.37 20.30 32.32
C THR A 112 -20.20 21.19 32.74
N THR A 113 -20.07 21.43 34.04
CA THR A 113 -18.94 22.18 34.60
C THR A 113 -17.74 21.25 34.75
N ALA A 114 -16.57 21.70 34.31
CA ALA A 114 -15.36 20.90 34.38
C ALA A 114 -14.15 21.75 34.80
N GLY A 115 -13.07 21.06 35.21
CA GLY A 115 -11.91 21.67 35.87
C GLY A 115 -11.05 22.57 34.98
N LYS A 116 -9.92 23.03 35.53
CA LYS A 116 -9.04 24.05 34.92
C LYS A 116 -8.55 23.72 33.49
N ASP A 117 -8.34 22.44 33.16
CA ASP A 117 -7.76 22.01 31.89
C ASP A 117 -8.82 21.47 30.89
N VAL A 118 -10.11 21.66 31.19
CA VAL A 118 -11.22 21.20 30.35
C VAL A 118 -11.73 22.32 29.47
N LEU A 119 -11.60 22.14 28.17
CA LEU A 119 -11.97 23.10 27.12
C LEU A 119 -13.48 23.08 26.85
N ALA A 120 -14.09 21.90 26.88
CA ALA A 120 -15.53 21.71 26.79
C ALA A 120 -15.93 20.38 27.44
N ALA A 121 -17.07 20.36 28.14
CA ALA A 121 -17.62 19.16 28.74
C ALA A 121 -19.13 19.03 28.52
N SER A 122 -19.59 17.80 28.32
CA SER A 122 -21.00 17.51 28.11
C SER A 122 -21.46 16.15 28.61
N ASP A 123 -22.64 16.11 29.22
CA ASP A 123 -23.46 14.91 29.34
C ASP A 123 -24.13 14.61 28.00
N MET A 124 -23.83 13.43 27.46
CA MET A 124 -24.28 12.97 26.14
C MET A 124 -25.66 12.31 26.17
N SER A 125 -26.33 12.22 27.33
CA SER A 125 -27.66 11.61 27.45
C SER A 125 -28.70 12.04 26.40
N PRO A 126 -28.76 13.31 25.92
CA PRO A 126 -29.75 13.70 24.92
C PRO A 126 -29.58 13.02 23.55
N THR A 127 -28.36 12.61 23.21
CA THR A 127 -28.01 12.07 21.89
C THR A 127 -27.82 10.56 21.88
N LEU A 128 -27.97 9.91 23.04
CA LEU A 128 -27.76 8.47 23.22
C LEU A 128 -29.08 7.74 23.45
N PRO A 129 -29.18 6.45 23.08
CA PRO A 129 -30.33 5.62 23.46
C PRO A 129 -30.50 5.54 24.98
N THR A 130 -31.75 5.45 25.44
CA THR A 130 -32.06 5.24 26.87
C THR A 130 -31.45 3.93 27.36
N GLY A 131 -30.69 3.99 28.46
CA GLY A 131 -30.02 2.81 29.02
C GLY A 131 -29.40 3.07 30.39
N PRO A 132 -28.68 2.08 30.96
CA PRO A 132 -28.05 2.17 32.27
C PRO A 132 -26.70 2.90 32.27
N LEU A 133 -26.24 3.39 31.11
CA LEU A 133 -24.95 4.05 30.96
C LEU A 133 -25.13 5.57 30.90
N SER A 134 -24.43 6.27 31.78
CA SER A 134 -24.23 7.72 31.74
C SER A 134 -22.88 7.99 31.10
N ILE A 135 -22.83 8.83 30.07
CA ILE A 135 -21.59 9.13 29.34
C ILE A 135 -21.35 10.64 29.37
N VAL A 136 -20.20 11.03 29.93
CA VAL A 136 -19.71 12.41 29.91
C VAL A 136 -18.51 12.47 28.97
N ARG A 137 -18.53 13.41 28.03
CA ARG A 137 -17.41 13.73 27.13
C ARG A 137 -16.71 14.99 27.61
N GLU A 138 -15.38 14.99 27.52
CA GLU A 138 -14.52 16.13 27.82
C GLU A 138 -13.48 16.31 26.70
N TRP A 139 -13.35 17.56 26.25
CA TRP A 139 -12.22 18.03 25.44
C TRP A 139 -11.22 18.71 26.36
N LEU A 140 -9.93 18.36 26.23
CA LEU A 140 -8.89 18.69 27.20
C LEU A 140 -7.72 19.40 26.51
N ASP A 141 -7.09 20.33 27.22
CA ASP A 141 -5.71 20.77 26.91
C ASP A 141 -4.73 19.81 27.61
N VAL A 142 -3.92 19.11 26.82
CA VAL A 142 -2.93 18.14 27.29
C VAL A 142 -1.54 18.61 26.89
N SER A 143 -0.98 19.55 27.67
CA SER A 143 0.34 20.13 27.39
C SER A 143 0.42 20.80 26.01
N GLY A 144 -0.62 21.54 25.64
CA GLY A 144 -0.76 22.21 24.34
C GLY A 144 -1.36 21.34 23.24
N ASP A 145 -1.49 20.03 23.45
CA ASP A 145 -2.19 19.11 22.55
C ASP A 145 -3.67 19.00 22.88
N LEU A 146 -4.47 18.55 21.91
CA LEU A 146 -5.90 18.31 22.12
C LEU A 146 -6.12 16.89 22.64
N GLY A 147 -6.86 16.76 23.74
CA GLY A 147 -7.34 15.47 24.27
C GLY A 147 -8.85 15.31 24.12
N LEU A 148 -9.30 14.10 23.83
CA LEU A 148 -10.70 13.69 23.88
C LEU A 148 -10.85 12.57 24.92
N GLN A 149 -11.74 12.74 25.90
CA GLN A 149 -12.03 11.74 26.93
C GLN A 149 -13.53 11.48 27.05
N PHE A 150 -13.89 10.23 27.30
CA PHE A 150 -15.22 9.82 27.73
C PHE A 150 -15.13 9.13 29.10
N THR A 151 -15.98 9.54 30.03
CA THR A 151 -16.25 8.83 31.29
C THR A 151 -17.59 8.13 31.17
N ILE A 152 -17.55 6.80 31.12
CA ILE A 152 -18.73 5.93 30.98
C ILE A 152 -19.03 5.33 32.35
N LYS A 153 -20.18 5.67 32.93
CA LYS A 153 -20.59 5.20 34.26
C LYS A 153 -21.84 4.32 34.16
N ASN A 154 -21.82 3.18 34.84
CA ASN A 154 -23.02 2.39 35.05
C ASN A 154 -23.86 3.02 36.18
N THR A 155 -24.99 3.62 35.85
CA THR A 155 -25.96 4.20 36.80
C THR A 155 -27.11 3.25 37.12
N GLY A 156 -27.14 2.06 36.49
CA GLY A 156 -28.08 1.00 36.79
C GLY A 156 -27.73 0.22 38.07
N LYS A 157 -28.56 -0.79 38.36
CA LYS A 157 -28.39 -1.69 39.52
C LYS A 157 -27.61 -2.97 39.18
N ASP A 158 -27.66 -3.40 37.91
CA ASP A 158 -27.04 -4.63 37.44
C ASP A 158 -25.62 -4.36 36.91
N SER A 159 -24.74 -5.36 36.94
CA SER A 159 -23.47 -5.32 36.21
C SER A 159 -23.72 -5.27 34.70
N ILE A 160 -23.00 -4.39 34.00
CA ILE A 160 -23.06 -4.25 32.56
C ILE A 160 -21.72 -4.67 31.95
N GLU A 161 -21.77 -5.55 30.95
CA GLU A 161 -20.63 -5.87 30.09
C GLU A 161 -20.66 -4.94 28.85
N ILE A 162 -19.60 -4.18 28.62
CA ILE A 162 -19.37 -3.42 27.40
C ILE A 162 -18.51 -4.30 26.50
N GLY A 163 -19.08 -4.77 25.38
CA GLY A 163 -18.42 -5.64 24.42
C GLY A 163 -17.91 -4.93 23.16
N SER A 164 -18.36 -3.70 22.91
CA SER A 164 -17.80 -2.82 21.88
C SER A 164 -17.70 -1.41 22.43
N LEU A 165 -16.64 -0.70 22.07
CA LEU A 165 -16.46 0.71 22.41
C LEU A 165 -15.54 1.36 21.39
N GLY A 166 -15.98 2.41 20.71
CA GLY A 166 -15.16 3.06 19.70
C GLY A 166 -15.39 4.55 19.50
N PHE A 167 -14.41 5.16 18.84
CA PHE A 167 -14.37 6.58 18.49
C PHE A 167 -14.26 6.72 16.98
N PRO A 168 -15.23 7.35 16.32
CA PRO A 168 -15.10 7.65 14.90
C PRO A 168 -13.89 8.51 14.61
N ALA A 169 -13.14 8.11 13.57
CA ALA A 169 -11.90 8.73 13.16
C ALA A 169 -12.08 9.42 11.81
N GLU A 170 -12.64 10.63 11.86
CA GLU A 170 -12.85 11.48 10.69
C GLU A 170 -11.57 12.26 10.37
N PHE A 171 -11.17 12.25 9.10
CA PHE A 171 -10.12 13.09 8.55
C PHE A 171 -10.54 13.53 7.15
N ASN A 172 -9.97 14.60 6.60
CA ASN A 172 -10.36 15.07 5.28
C ASN A 172 -9.79 14.14 4.18
N SER A 173 -10.44 13.03 3.88
CA SER A 173 -10.09 12.11 2.79
C SER A 173 -11.19 12.07 1.72
N ILE A 174 -11.88 13.19 1.53
CA ILE A 174 -12.98 13.35 0.58
C ILE A 174 -12.42 14.00 -0.69
N PHE A 175 -12.17 13.21 -1.73
CA PHE A 175 -11.61 13.69 -3.00
C PHE A 175 -12.70 14.14 -3.98
N SER A 176 -13.94 13.80 -3.69
CA SER A 176 -15.11 14.10 -4.52
C SER A 176 -15.20 15.58 -4.87
N ASN A 177 -15.45 15.86 -6.15
CA ASN A 177 -15.60 17.21 -6.68
C ASN A 177 -14.40 18.15 -6.45
N ARG A 178 -13.20 17.61 -6.19
CA ARG A 178 -11.95 18.39 -6.07
C ARG A 178 -11.07 18.19 -7.29
N LYS A 179 -10.50 19.29 -7.78
CA LYS A 179 -9.33 19.24 -8.67
C LYS A 179 -8.11 18.74 -7.89
N ALA A 180 -7.07 18.30 -8.60
CA ALA A 180 -5.86 17.80 -7.95
C ALA A 180 -5.26 18.79 -6.94
N THR A 181 -5.22 20.08 -7.28
CA THR A 181 -4.64 21.13 -6.41
C THR A 181 -5.47 21.37 -5.15
N GLU A 182 -6.80 21.35 -5.27
CA GLU A 182 -7.73 21.44 -4.13
C GLU A 182 -7.63 20.19 -3.25
N MET A 183 -7.57 19.01 -3.86
CA MET A 183 -7.32 17.74 -3.15
C MET A 183 -6.02 17.81 -2.36
N GLN A 184 -4.94 18.31 -2.96
CA GLN A 184 -3.65 18.40 -2.28
C GLN A 184 -3.64 19.44 -1.15
N ALA A 185 -4.38 20.54 -1.30
CA ALA A 185 -4.48 21.60 -0.31
C ALA A 185 -5.32 21.21 0.91
N HIS A 186 -6.30 20.32 0.75
CA HIS A 186 -7.30 20.02 1.78
C HIS A 186 -7.24 18.59 2.31
N CYS A 187 -6.72 17.61 1.56
CA CYS A 187 -6.81 16.21 1.94
C CYS A 187 -5.62 15.67 2.74
N SER A 188 -5.93 14.70 3.60
CA SER A 188 -4.97 13.84 4.27
C SER A 188 -5.43 12.38 4.25
N LEU A 189 -4.48 11.47 4.49
CA LEU A 189 -4.70 10.03 4.56
C LEU A 189 -4.33 9.53 5.95
N SER A 190 -5.18 8.68 6.51
CA SER A 190 -5.02 8.14 7.87
C SER A 190 -4.74 6.63 7.85
N ASP A 191 -3.62 6.20 8.42
CA ASP A 191 -3.25 4.78 8.49
C ASP A 191 -3.03 4.32 9.94
N PRO A 192 -3.63 3.19 10.37
CA PRO A 192 -3.57 2.71 11.74
C PRO A 192 -2.31 1.88 12.01
N TYR A 193 -1.82 1.96 13.23
CA TYR A 193 -1.08 0.89 13.89
C TYR A 193 -1.97 0.30 14.98
N ILE A 194 -2.49 -0.91 14.74
CA ILE A 194 -3.44 -1.60 15.63
C ILE A 194 -2.70 -2.28 16.79
N GLY A 195 -1.85 -1.51 17.48
CA GLY A 195 -0.84 -1.99 18.42
C GLY A 195 -1.25 -2.03 19.89
N MET A 196 -2.54 -2.13 20.21
CA MET A 196 -3.08 -2.06 21.59
C MET A 196 -2.71 -0.74 22.27
N ASP A 197 -2.06 -0.72 23.45
CA ASP A 197 -1.70 0.52 24.18
C ASP A 197 -0.59 1.33 23.47
N ALA A 198 0.11 0.70 22.52
CA ALA A 198 1.01 1.39 21.58
C ALA A 198 0.31 1.80 20.28
N GLY A 199 -1.00 1.60 20.20
CA GLY A 199 -1.80 1.89 19.03
C GLY A 199 -1.75 3.37 18.65
N GLN A 200 -1.88 3.65 17.36
CA GLN A 200 -1.86 5.03 16.85
C GLN A 200 -2.54 5.11 15.49
N ILE A 201 -3.00 6.30 15.11
CA ILE A 201 -3.35 6.64 13.72
C ILE A 201 -2.37 7.73 13.27
N ARG A 202 -1.68 7.49 12.16
CA ARG A 202 -0.81 8.48 11.51
C ARG A 202 -1.57 9.12 10.37
N VAL A 203 -1.59 10.45 10.34
CA VAL A 203 -2.34 11.23 9.35
C VAL A 203 -1.37 12.11 8.59
N ALA A 204 -1.22 11.82 7.30
CA ALA A 204 -0.30 12.51 6.41
C ALA A 204 -1.08 13.37 5.41
N PRO A 205 -0.73 14.65 5.20
CA PRO A 205 -1.21 15.39 4.05
C PRO A 205 -0.86 14.64 2.77
N VAL A 206 -1.79 14.54 1.81
CA VAL A 206 -1.56 13.83 0.53
C VAL A 206 -0.40 14.43 -0.27
N LYS A 207 -0.06 15.70 0.00
CA LYS A 207 1.12 16.39 -0.53
C LYS A 207 2.44 15.75 -0.12
N GLY A 208 2.48 15.07 1.02
CA GLY A 208 3.71 14.49 1.57
C GLY A 208 4.65 15.44 2.30
N THR A 209 4.31 16.72 2.33
CA THR A 209 5.09 17.78 3.00
C THR A 209 4.24 18.49 4.04
N GLY A 210 4.90 19.21 4.95
CA GLY A 210 4.23 19.94 6.02
C GLY A 210 4.05 19.07 7.27
N LYS A 211 3.29 19.60 8.23
CA LYS A 211 3.05 18.93 9.50
C LYS A 211 2.17 17.70 9.31
N GLY A 212 2.46 16.65 10.06
CA GLY A 212 1.58 15.48 10.20
C GLY A 212 0.79 15.54 11.50
N LEU A 213 -0.13 14.60 11.67
CA LEU A 213 -0.88 14.41 12.91
C LEU A 213 -0.77 12.95 13.36
N VAL A 214 -0.59 12.73 14.66
CA VAL A 214 -0.71 11.41 15.29
C VAL A 214 -1.82 11.41 16.33
N VAL A 215 -2.64 10.37 16.31
CA VAL A 215 -3.63 10.10 17.36
C VAL A 215 -3.15 8.92 18.18
N THR A 216 -2.97 9.10 19.49
CA THR A 216 -2.50 8.06 20.42
C THR A 216 -3.47 7.90 21.60
N PRO A 217 -3.38 6.84 22.42
CA PRO A 217 -4.15 6.74 23.65
C PRO A 217 -3.86 7.92 24.58
N LEU A 218 -4.89 8.42 25.24
CA LEU A 218 -4.74 9.46 26.26
C LEU A 218 -4.25 8.85 27.58
N THR A 219 -3.14 9.38 28.13
CA THR A 219 -2.59 8.95 29.42
C THR A 219 -3.63 9.01 30.53
N GLY A 220 -3.70 7.96 31.36
CA GLY A 220 -4.69 7.87 32.45
C GLY A 220 -6.05 7.31 32.02
N THR A 221 -6.21 6.94 30.75
CA THR A 221 -7.38 6.24 30.23
C THR A 221 -7.03 4.82 29.78
N SER A 222 -8.04 3.96 29.59
CA SER A 222 -7.89 2.60 29.08
C SER A 222 -8.32 2.56 27.61
N SER A 223 -7.43 2.93 26.69
CA SER A 223 -7.79 3.12 25.28
C SER A 223 -6.82 2.46 24.29
N PRO A 224 -6.59 1.15 24.40
CA PRO A 224 -5.87 0.43 23.35
C PRO A 224 -6.56 0.59 21.98
N LEU A 225 -5.79 0.59 20.88
CA LEU A 225 -6.33 0.36 19.54
C LEU A 225 -6.39 -1.14 19.30
N GLU A 226 -7.50 -1.77 19.69
CA GLU A 226 -7.71 -3.21 19.53
C GLU A 226 -8.04 -3.59 18.08
N ALA A 227 -8.86 -2.77 17.41
CA ALA A 227 -9.17 -2.90 15.99
C ALA A 227 -9.41 -1.54 15.34
N TYR A 228 -9.31 -1.50 14.01
CA TYR A 228 -9.70 -0.37 13.17
C TYR A 228 -10.83 -0.82 12.26
N ARG A 229 -12.03 -0.27 12.45
CA ARG A 229 -13.27 -0.77 11.83
C ARG A 229 -13.83 0.26 10.87
N ASN A 230 -14.25 -0.16 9.68
CA ASN A 230 -14.96 0.71 8.74
C ASN A 230 -16.30 1.19 9.31
N LEU A 231 -16.61 2.47 9.10
CA LEU A 231 -17.89 3.09 9.39
C LEU A 231 -18.79 3.03 8.15
N VAL A 232 -20.09 3.17 8.39
CA VAL A 232 -21.10 3.18 7.32
C VAL A 232 -21.85 4.49 7.41
N GLU A 233 -21.69 5.34 6.39
CA GLU A 233 -22.52 6.52 6.16
C GLU A 233 -23.36 6.32 4.89
N ALA A 234 -24.40 7.15 4.74
CA ALA A 234 -25.15 7.19 3.49
C ALA A 234 -24.30 7.77 2.35
N ASN A 235 -24.36 7.16 1.18
CA ASN A 235 -23.78 7.76 -0.03
C ASN A 235 -24.65 8.94 -0.47
N ILE A 236 -24.16 10.16 -0.23
CA ILE A 236 -24.86 11.41 -0.59
C ILE A 236 -23.95 12.36 -1.39
N GLU A 237 -24.54 13.03 -2.36
CA GLU A 237 -23.95 14.22 -3.00
C GLU A 237 -23.70 15.32 -1.96
N PRO A 238 -22.57 16.07 -2.03
CA PRO A 238 -21.49 15.97 -3.01
C PRO A 238 -20.32 15.06 -2.56
N THR A 239 -20.45 14.37 -1.42
CA THR A 239 -19.32 13.63 -0.80
C THR A 239 -19.06 12.26 -1.42
N HIS A 240 -20.10 11.58 -1.91
CA HIS A 240 -20.05 10.23 -2.47
C HIS A 240 -19.39 9.18 -1.57
N TYR A 241 -19.83 9.04 -0.32
CA TYR A 241 -19.30 8.04 0.62
C TYR A 241 -19.29 6.62 0.03
N GLY A 242 -18.18 5.90 0.19
CA GLY A 242 -18.03 4.54 -0.31
C GLY A 242 -17.95 4.46 -1.83
N SER A 243 -17.24 5.42 -2.45
CA SER A 243 -17.01 5.50 -3.90
C SER A 243 -15.51 5.58 -4.22
N GLN A 244 -15.16 5.68 -5.51
CA GLN A 244 -13.78 5.84 -5.97
C GLN A 244 -13.11 7.12 -5.46
N THR A 245 -13.88 8.17 -5.19
CA THR A 245 -13.37 9.46 -4.72
C THR A 245 -13.52 9.64 -3.21
N PHE A 246 -14.13 8.68 -2.51
CA PHE A 246 -14.19 8.71 -1.05
C PHE A 246 -14.39 7.30 -0.49
N GLU A 247 -13.31 6.73 0.06
CA GLU A 247 -13.28 5.41 0.70
C GLU A 247 -14.33 5.25 1.80
N GLY A 248 -14.53 6.31 2.57
CA GLY A 248 -15.26 6.31 3.82
C GLY A 248 -14.34 6.47 5.03
N PHE A 249 -14.93 6.42 6.22
CA PHE A 249 -14.24 6.57 7.49
C PHE A 249 -14.14 5.28 8.28
N TYR A 250 -13.31 5.34 9.31
CA TYR A 250 -13.03 4.22 10.18
C TYR A 250 -13.20 4.65 11.63
N GLU A 251 -13.12 3.68 12.52
CA GLU A 251 -13.34 3.83 13.94
C GLU A 251 -12.21 3.20 14.74
N TRP A 252 -11.69 3.94 15.71
CA TRP A 252 -10.81 3.43 16.76
C TRP A 252 -11.62 2.52 17.67
N GLN A 253 -11.39 1.21 17.67
CA GLN A 253 -12.04 0.28 18.59
C GLN A 253 -11.17 0.00 19.81
N VAL A 254 -11.70 0.29 21.00
CA VAL A 254 -11.10 -0.04 22.30
C VAL A 254 -11.44 -1.46 22.74
N LEU A 255 -12.67 -1.90 22.46
CA LEU A 255 -13.21 -3.23 22.80
C LEU A 255 -13.94 -3.78 21.58
N THR A 256 -13.81 -5.08 21.29
CA THR A 256 -14.41 -5.68 20.08
C THR A 256 -15.14 -7.01 20.28
N LYS A 257 -15.24 -7.54 21.50
CA LYS A 257 -15.90 -8.83 21.77
C LYS A 257 -17.30 -8.94 21.16
N ALA A 258 -18.11 -7.90 21.22
CA ALA A 258 -19.46 -7.91 20.65
C ALA A 258 -19.46 -8.05 19.12
N TRP A 259 -18.48 -7.46 18.42
CA TRP A 259 -18.33 -7.64 16.97
C TRP A 259 -17.82 -9.05 16.65
N ALA A 260 -16.83 -9.54 17.38
CA ALA A 260 -16.29 -10.89 17.24
C ALA A 260 -17.36 -11.97 17.46
N GLU A 261 -18.22 -11.81 18.47
CA GLU A 261 -19.34 -12.70 18.76
C GLU A 261 -20.50 -12.58 17.76
N THR A 262 -20.48 -11.62 16.83
CA THR A 262 -21.62 -11.38 15.91
C THR A 262 -21.19 -11.32 14.44
N LYS A 263 -20.59 -10.21 14.02
CA LYS A 263 -20.28 -9.93 12.60
C LYS A 263 -18.93 -10.46 12.15
N TRP A 264 -17.99 -10.72 13.07
CA TRP A 264 -16.65 -11.21 12.73
C TRP A 264 -16.42 -12.68 13.14
N LYS A 265 -17.50 -13.44 13.40
CA LYS A 265 -17.43 -14.83 13.92
C LYS A 265 -16.51 -15.76 13.13
N SER A 266 -16.41 -15.55 11.82
CA SER A 266 -15.64 -16.39 10.90
C SER A 266 -14.22 -15.89 10.65
N GLN A 267 -13.80 -14.83 11.34
CA GLN A 267 -12.48 -14.23 11.17
C GLN A 267 -11.67 -14.35 12.45
N GLU A 268 -10.35 -14.42 12.28
CA GLU A 268 -9.41 -14.18 13.37
C GLU A 268 -9.00 -12.70 13.35
N PRO A 269 -9.40 -11.90 14.35
CA PRO A 269 -9.08 -10.48 14.40
C PRO A 269 -7.58 -10.23 14.67
N TRP A 270 -7.11 -9.01 14.35
CA TRP A 270 -5.71 -8.62 14.54
C TRP A 270 -5.23 -8.78 15.99
N ASN A 271 -6.10 -8.47 16.96
CA ASN A 271 -5.85 -8.64 18.39
C ASN A 271 -6.97 -9.49 19.02
N PRO A 272 -6.72 -10.18 20.16
CA PRO A 272 -7.77 -10.92 20.85
C PRO A 272 -8.92 -10.00 21.25
N PRO A 273 -10.18 -10.33 20.90
CA PRO A 273 -11.31 -9.48 21.26
C PRO A 273 -11.51 -9.37 22.77
N SER A 274 -11.74 -8.15 23.26
CA SER A 274 -11.95 -7.92 24.69
C SER A 274 -13.28 -7.20 25.00
N SER A 275 -13.67 -7.28 26.28
CA SER A 275 -14.83 -6.60 26.87
C SER A 275 -14.50 -6.08 28.27
N LYS A 276 -15.36 -5.21 28.82
CA LYS A 276 -15.22 -4.68 30.18
C LYS A 276 -16.51 -4.80 30.96
N ILE A 277 -16.44 -5.34 32.17
CA ILE A 277 -17.56 -5.37 33.12
C ILE A 277 -17.51 -4.12 34.01
N LEU A 278 -18.63 -3.40 34.09
CA LEU A 278 -18.88 -2.29 35.00
C LEU A 278 -19.97 -2.65 35.99
N LYS A 279 -19.61 -2.79 37.27
CA LYS A 279 -20.60 -2.95 38.35
C LYS A 279 -21.38 -1.65 38.55
N ALA A 280 -22.53 -1.73 39.23
CA ALA A 280 -23.31 -0.54 39.60
C ALA A 280 -22.43 0.55 40.24
N GLY A 281 -22.51 1.76 39.70
CA GLY A 281 -21.73 2.93 40.14
C GLY A 281 -20.30 3.01 39.60
N GLN A 282 -19.74 1.94 39.02
CA GLN A 282 -18.38 1.97 38.46
C GLN A 282 -18.31 2.77 37.16
N SER A 283 -17.12 3.30 36.89
CA SER A 283 -16.83 4.09 35.69
C SER A 283 -15.61 3.56 34.93
N LEU A 284 -15.63 3.71 33.61
CA LEU A 284 -14.51 3.50 32.71
C LEU A 284 -14.14 4.84 32.07
N LYS A 285 -12.85 5.19 32.09
CA LYS A 285 -12.32 6.31 31.33
C LYS A 285 -11.60 5.81 30.08
N VAL A 286 -11.96 6.37 28.95
CA VAL A 286 -11.34 6.10 27.65
C VAL A 286 -11.10 7.42 26.91
N GLY A 287 -10.09 7.50 26.06
CA GLY A 287 -9.78 8.73 25.34
C GLY A 287 -8.53 8.64 24.47
N VAL A 288 -8.38 9.65 23.60
CA VAL A 288 -7.25 9.80 22.68
C VAL A 288 -6.64 11.19 22.79
N ARG A 289 -5.38 11.32 22.36
CA ARG A 289 -4.61 12.57 22.26
C ARG A 289 -4.22 12.80 20.81
N PHE A 290 -4.44 14.01 20.32
CA PHE A 290 -4.02 14.50 19.01
C PHE A 290 -2.71 15.26 19.18
N THR A 291 -1.65 14.84 18.49
CA THR A 291 -0.30 15.44 18.62
C THR A 291 0.24 15.79 17.25
N VAL A 292 0.75 17.02 17.09
CA VAL A 292 1.40 17.45 15.85
C VAL A 292 2.73 16.74 15.65
N SER A 293 2.95 16.24 14.43
CA SER A 293 4.27 15.84 13.94
C SER A 293 4.86 16.95 13.09
N ASP A 294 6.13 17.29 13.34
CA ASP A 294 6.82 18.37 12.60
C ASP A 294 6.90 18.07 11.10
N SER A 295 6.97 16.78 10.74
CA SER A 295 6.93 16.26 9.37
C SER A 295 6.43 14.80 9.35
N ILE A 296 6.24 14.21 8.17
CA ILE A 296 5.96 12.77 8.02
C ILE A 296 7.10 11.91 8.60
N ARG A 297 8.35 12.38 8.52
CA ARG A 297 9.52 11.65 9.05
C ARG A 297 9.58 11.67 10.58
N ASP A 298 8.89 12.62 11.21
CA ASP A 298 8.90 12.83 12.66
C ASP A 298 7.79 12.07 13.41
N PHE A 299 7.02 11.20 12.75
CA PHE A 299 5.92 10.48 13.41
C PHE A 299 6.38 9.67 14.64
N ASP A 300 7.50 8.95 14.55
CA ASP A 300 8.04 8.18 15.70
C ASP A 300 8.44 9.12 16.86
N LYS A 301 8.89 10.35 16.56
CA LYS A 301 9.20 11.38 17.57
C LYS A 301 7.93 11.94 18.21
N ALA A 302 6.91 12.26 17.42
CA ALA A 302 5.63 12.76 17.91
C ALA A 302 4.94 11.77 18.85
N VAL A 303 4.97 10.48 18.51
CA VAL A 303 4.37 9.40 19.31
C VAL A 303 5.09 9.20 20.63
N ARG A 304 6.42 9.20 20.64
CA ARG A 304 7.18 9.06 21.89
C ARG A 304 6.93 10.21 22.88
N LYS A 305 6.66 11.43 22.39
CA LYS A 305 6.33 12.58 23.27
C LYS A 305 5.04 12.36 24.08
N THR A 306 4.18 11.41 23.71
CA THR A 306 2.95 11.10 24.45
C THR A 306 3.15 9.99 25.49
N GLY A 307 4.36 9.41 25.58
CA GLY A 307 4.66 8.24 26.41
C GLY A 307 4.17 6.92 25.79
N THR A 308 3.75 6.94 24.52
CA THR A 308 3.36 5.76 23.74
C THR A 308 4.59 5.04 23.19
N PRO A 309 4.78 3.73 23.43
CA PRO A 309 5.90 2.97 22.89
C PRO A 309 5.91 2.91 21.35
N VAL A 310 7.12 2.89 20.76
CA VAL A 310 7.33 2.70 19.32
C VAL A 310 8.13 1.42 19.07
N ALA A 311 7.83 0.73 17.96
CA ALA A 311 8.58 -0.43 17.50
C ALA A 311 9.15 -0.17 16.11
N VAL A 312 10.40 -0.61 15.88
CA VAL A 312 11.06 -0.58 14.57
C VAL A 312 11.43 -2.01 14.19
N GLY A 313 11.06 -2.43 12.98
CA GLY A 313 11.38 -3.74 12.43
C GLY A 313 12.41 -3.64 11.31
N VAL A 314 13.38 -4.56 11.28
CA VAL A 314 14.33 -4.74 10.17
C VAL A 314 14.24 -6.20 9.68
N PRO A 315 13.96 -6.44 8.38
CA PRO A 315 13.76 -5.45 7.32
C PRO A 315 12.39 -4.75 7.33
N GLY A 316 11.50 -5.16 8.23
CA GLY A 316 10.12 -4.71 8.28
C GLY A 316 9.27 -5.77 8.97
N PHE A 317 8.02 -5.91 8.54
CA PHE A 317 7.04 -6.80 9.18
C PHE A 317 6.54 -7.92 8.26
N ILE A 318 7.01 -7.99 7.02
CA ILE A 318 6.92 -9.17 6.16
C ILE A 318 8.30 -9.81 6.17
N ILE A 319 8.40 -11.05 6.62
CA ILE A 319 9.68 -11.76 6.73
C ILE A 319 9.54 -13.19 6.21
N ALA A 320 10.58 -13.71 5.58
CA ALA A 320 10.62 -15.07 5.09
C ALA A 320 11.10 -16.03 6.17
N GLN A 321 10.71 -17.31 6.09
CA GLN A 321 11.10 -18.35 7.03
C GLN A 321 12.62 -18.46 7.27
N ASP A 322 13.45 -18.09 6.30
CA ASP A 322 14.91 -18.15 6.36
C ASP A 322 15.60 -16.79 6.60
N LEU A 323 14.83 -15.78 6.98
CA LEU A 323 15.32 -14.43 7.30
C LEU A 323 14.90 -14.01 8.72
N PRO A 324 15.82 -14.07 9.70
CA PRO A 324 15.59 -13.50 11.02
C PRO A 324 15.34 -11.99 10.94
N ALA A 325 14.41 -11.49 11.76
CA ALA A 325 14.11 -10.07 11.87
C ALA A 325 14.75 -9.47 13.12
N GLN A 326 15.06 -8.18 13.09
CA GLN A 326 15.33 -7.41 14.31
C GLN A 326 14.09 -6.59 14.69
N LEU A 327 13.71 -6.68 15.95
CA LEU A 327 12.70 -5.82 16.59
C LEU A 327 13.39 -4.92 17.60
N VAL A 328 13.30 -3.61 17.40
CA VAL A 328 13.82 -2.59 18.33
C VAL A 328 12.65 -1.83 18.94
N LEU A 329 12.57 -1.85 20.26
CA LEU A 329 11.54 -1.19 21.04
C LEU A 329 12.08 0.10 21.65
N GLN A 330 11.33 1.19 21.47
CA GLN A 330 11.61 2.49 22.05
C GLN A 330 10.48 2.82 23.02
N SER A 331 10.75 2.72 24.32
CA SER A 331 9.78 2.89 25.40
C SER A 331 10.45 3.48 26.64
N ASP A 332 9.70 4.26 27.41
CA ASP A 332 10.14 4.79 28.72
C ASP A 332 10.09 3.73 29.83
N SER A 333 9.39 2.61 29.58
CA SER A 333 9.30 1.47 30.51
C SER A 333 10.02 0.25 29.96
N ASP A 334 10.68 -0.50 30.84
CA ASP A 334 11.25 -1.80 30.51
C ASP A 334 10.16 -2.80 30.08
N VAL A 335 10.56 -3.75 29.24
CA VAL A 335 9.77 -4.93 28.88
C VAL A 335 9.72 -5.90 30.07
N SER A 336 8.53 -6.42 30.37
CA SER A 336 8.29 -7.48 31.36
C SER A 336 8.18 -8.85 30.72
N SER A 337 7.57 -8.96 29.54
CA SER A 337 7.55 -10.19 28.76
C SER A 337 7.28 -9.96 27.27
N VAL A 338 7.70 -10.92 26.44
CA VAL A 338 7.37 -11.01 25.02
C VAL A 338 6.78 -12.39 24.76
N THR A 339 5.61 -12.45 24.12
CA THR A 339 4.96 -13.70 23.71
C THR A 339 4.58 -13.67 22.23
N VAL A 340 4.41 -14.85 21.64
CA VAL A 340 4.12 -15.00 20.20
C VAL A 340 2.84 -15.84 20.01
N SER A 341 2.01 -15.40 19.06
CA SER A 341 0.81 -16.11 18.62
C SER A 341 0.81 -16.22 17.09
N PRO A 342 0.67 -17.41 16.49
CA PRO A 342 0.57 -18.72 17.13
C PRO A 342 1.82 -19.08 17.97
N ASN A 343 1.65 -19.90 19.00
CA ASN A 343 2.78 -20.31 19.85
C ASN A 343 3.82 -21.07 19.02
N GLY A 344 5.10 -20.76 19.21
CA GLY A 344 6.21 -21.38 18.47
C GLY A 344 6.43 -20.83 17.05
N ALA A 345 5.64 -19.87 16.58
CA ALA A 345 5.78 -19.29 15.24
C ALA A 345 7.09 -18.52 15.05
N LEU A 346 7.55 -17.83 16.11
CA LEU A 346 8.81 -17.10 16.17
C LEU A 346 9.53 -17.47 17.46
N GLN A 347 10.82 -17.79 17.35
CA GLN A 347 11.72 -17.77 18.48
C GLN A 347 12.14 -16.31 18.74
N VAL A 348 12.04 -15.88 19.99
CA VAL A 348 12.43 -14.54 20.42
C VAL A 348 13.71 -14.63 21.24
N LYS A 349 14.74 -13.89 20.83
CA LYS A 349 15.98 -13.74 21.58
C LYS A 349 16.23 -12.26 21.85
N GLU A 350 16.39 -11.88 23.11
CA GLU A 350 16.87 -10.54 23.46
C GLU A 350 18.39 -10.49 23.25
N ASP A 351 18.84 -9.61 22.37
CA ASP A 351 20.27 -9.42 22.09
C ASP A 351 20.88 -8.36 23.02
N SER A 352 20.08 -7.34 23.34
CA SER A 352 20.39 -6.30 24.33
C SER A 352 19.07 -5.63 24.74
N LYS A 353 19.11 -4.78 25.77
CA LYS A 353 17.91 -4.11 26.30
C LYS A 353 17.10 -3.46 25.18
N GLY A 354 15.87 -3.95 24.98
CA GLY A 354 14.94 -3.41 23.96
C GLY A 354 15.25 -3.81 22.52
N ARG A 355 16.23 -4.68 22.27
CA ARG A 355 16.56 -5.21 20.93
C ARG A 355 16.43 -6.72 20.91
N TYR A 356 15.63 -7.22 19.99
CA TYR A 356 15.31 -8.64 19.87
C TYR A 356 15.58 -9.14 18.46
N THR A 357 16.14 -10.34 18.35
CA THR A 357 16.11 -11.14 17.13
C THR A 357 14.88 -12.05 17.16
N LEU A 358 14.10 -12.02 16.09
CA LEU A 358 12.94 -12.87 15.86
C LEU A 358 13.28 -13.87 14.75
N THR A 359 13.33 -15.15 15.07
CA THR A 359 13.64 -16.21 14.10
C THR A 359 12.38 -17.01 13.79
N PRO A 360 11.87 -17.00 12.55
CA PRO A 360 10.73 -17.82 12.16
C PRO A 360 11.02 -19.32 12.31
N ALA A 361 10.01 -20.09 12.73
CA ALA A 361 10.08 -21.54 12.60
C ALA A 361 9.86 -21.94 11.13
N SER A 362 10.56 -22.98 10.67
CA SER A 362 10.54 -23.39 9.25
C SER A 362 9.18 -23.84 8.72
N SER A 363 8.22 -24.17 9.59
CA SER A 363 6.85 -24.54 9.22
C SER A 363 5.86 -23.37 9.28
N THR A 364 6.27 -22.21 9.80
CA THR A 364 5.36 -21.09 10.04
C THR A 364 5.07 -20.33 8.76
N TRP A 365 3.80 -20.09 8.48
CA TRP A 365 3.36 -19.25 7.37
C TRP A 365 2.13 -18.44 7.79
N GLY A 366 1.99 -17.23 7.25
CA GLY A 366 0.84 -16.36 7.49
C GLY A 366 1.03 -15.39 8.65
N ARG A 367 -0.09 -14.91 9.21
CA ARG A 367 -0.10 -13.86 10.24
C ARG A 367 0.47 -14.36 11.56
N VAL A 368 1.39 -13.58 12.13
CA VAL A 368 1.97 -13.83 13.46
C VAL A 368 1.93 -12.54 14.27
N ARG A 369 1.51 -12.62 15.52
CA ARG A 369 1.47 -11.49 16.46
C ARG A 369 2.49 -11.69 17.55
N VAL A 370 3.35 -10.68 17.73
CA VAL A 370 4.24 -10.55 18.89
C VAL A 370 3.57 -9.62 19.90
N THR A 371 3.34 -10.08 21.12
CA THR A 371 2.76 -9.28 22.21
C THR A 371 3.85 -8.95 23.22
N ILE A 372 4.07 -7.66 23.44
CA ILE A 372 5.03 -7.11 24.39
C ILE A 372 4.25 -6.55 25.59
N LYS A 373 4.61 -6.96 26.80
CA LYS A 373 4.13 -6.36 28.03
C LYS A 373 5.24 -5.51 28.64
N TYR A 374 4.89 -4.33 29.11
CA TYR A 374 5.79 -3.41 29.79
C TYR A 374 5.57 -3.43 31.30
N LYS A 375 6.58 -3.00 32.08
CA LYS A 375 6.48 -2.92 33.55
C LYS A 375 5.46 -1.87 34.04
N ASP A 376 5.18 -0.85 33.24
CA ASP A 376 4.15 0.16 33.50
C ASP A 376 2.71 -0.34 33.22
N GLY A 377 2.56 -1.60 32.81
CA GLY A 377 1.27 -2.24 32.56
C GLY A 377 0.77 -2.12 31.11
N LYS A 378 1.44 -1.35 30.25
CA LYS A 378 1.08 -1.26 28.83
C LYS A 378 1.31 -2.58 28.11
N THR A 379 0.46 -2.84 27.13
CA THR A 379 0.58 -3.95 26.18
C THR A 379 0.71 -3.40 24.77
N GLN A 380 1.74 -3.82 24.05
CA GLN A 380 1.93 -3.54 22.63
C GLN A 380 1.83 -4.82 21.82
N THR A 381 1.20 -4.76 20.65
CA THR A 381 1.21 -5.87 19.68
C THR A 381 1.89 -5.43 18.38
N VAL A 382 2.76 -6.28 17.84
CA VAL A 382 3.41 -6.07 16.54
C VAL A 382 3.01 -7.23 15.63
N HIS A 383 2.47 -6.92 14.45
CA HIS A 383 1.91 -7.90 13.53
C HIS A 383 2.87 -8.15 12.39
N TYR A 384 3.32 -9.40 12.27
CA TYR A 384 4.15 -9.90 11.19
C TYR A 384 3.34 -10.77 10.23
N PHE A 385 3.84 -10.90 9.00
CA PHE A 385 3.44 -11.94 8.06
C PHE A 385 4.67 -12.77 7.67
N ILE A 386 4.59 -14.08 7.85
CA ILE A 386 5.67 -15.01 7.53
C ILE A 386 5.40 -15.64 6.17
N THR A 387 6.31 -15.47 5.22
CA THR A 387 6.25 -16.11 3.91
C THR A 387 7.17 -17.33 3.87
N LYS A 388 7.02 -18.18 2.85
CA LYS A 388 8.09 -19.12 2.48
C LYS A 388 9.40 -18.37 2.19
N PRO A 389 10.58 -19.03 2.20
CA PRO A 389 11.79 -18.46 1.63
C PRO A 389 11.47 -17.87 0.27
N THR A 390 11.94 -16.66 0.01
CA THR A 390 11.49 -15.89 -1.17
C THR A 390 11.72 -16.65 -2.48
N THR A 391 12.84 -17.37 -2.60
CA THR A 391 13.13 -18.24 -3.75
C THR A 391 12.15 -19.41 -3.92
N GLU A 392 11.63 -19.95 -2.81
CA GLU A 392 10.60 -21.00 -2.85
C GLU A 392 9.26 -20.40 -3.26
N ALA A 393 8.85 -19.28 -2.67
CA ALA A 393 7.62 -18.57 -3.04
C ALA A 393 7.57 -18.23 -4.54
N LEU A 394 8.68 -17.73 -5.11
CA LEU A 394 8.78 -17.46 -6.55
C LEU A 394 8.75 -18.73 -7.40
N SER A 395 9.34 -19.83 -6.92
CA SER A 395 9.29 -21.12 -7.60
C SER A 395 7.87 -21.66 -7.66
N ASP A 396 7.17 -21.63 -6.52
CA ASP A 396 5.80 -22.09 -6.40
C ASP A 396 4.86 -21.23 -7.26
N MET A 397 5.06 -19.91 -7.27
CA MET A 397 4.29 -19.00 -8.11
C MET A 397 4.48 -19.30 -9.61
N GLY A 398 5.72 -19.49 -10.07
CA GLY A 398 6.00 -19.87 -11.45
C GLY A 398 5.35 -21.20 -11.83
N SER A 399 5.45 -22.20 -10.95
CA SER A 399 4.82 -23.50 -11.14
C SER A 399 3.29 -23.39 -11.18
N PHE A 400 2.68 -22.69 -10.24
CA PHE A 400 1.23 -22.49 -10.17
C PHE A 400 0.71 -21.83 -11.44
N LEU A 401 1.33 -20.71 -11.85
CA LEU A 401 0.89 -19.93 -13.01
C LEU A 401 1.02 -20.72 -14.33
N THR A 402 2.03 -21.57 -14.46
CA THR A 402 2.27 -22.36 -15.68
C THR A 402 1.68 -23.77 -15.63
N THR A 403 0.94 -24.13 -14.57
CA THR A 403 0.25 -25.42 -14.46
C THR A 403 -1.22 -25.28 -14.13
N LYS A 404 -1.59 -24.58 -13.05
CA LYS A 404 -2.97 -24.38 -12.61
C LYS A 404 -3.66 -23.28 -13.38
N ALA A 405 -2.97 -22.16 -13.60
CA ALA A 405 -3.47 -21.02 -14.35
C ALA A 405 -3.18 -21.11 -15.87
N TRP A 406 -2.62 -22.24 -16.33
CA TRP A 406 -2.26 -22.46 -17.74
C TRP A 406 -3.47 -22.94 -18.54
N PHE A 407 -3.98 -22.06 -19.39
CA PHE A 407 -5.08 -22.33 -20.31
C PHE A 407 -4.53 -22.94 -21.61
N ASN A 408 -5.03 -24.12 -21.98
CA ASN A 408 -4.58 -24.85 -23.17
C ASN A 408 -5.74 -25.49 -23.95
N ASP A 409 -6.87 -24.79 -24.05
CA ASP A 409 -8.02 -25.25 -24.85
C ASP A 409 -7.97 -24.63 -26.25
N SER A 410 -7.54 -25.40 -27.24
CA SER A 410 -7.49 -24.96 -28.64
C SER A 410 -8.87 -24.78 -29.29
N SER A 411 -9.95 -25.24 -28.65
CA SER A 411 -11.32 -25.03 -29.12
C SER A 411 -11.89 -23.67 -28.70
N ASP A 412 -11.20 -22.94 -27.83
CA ASP A 412 -11.59 -21.62 -27.37
C ASP A 412 -11.75 -20.65 -28.55
N PRO A 413 -12.97 -20.13 -28.81
CA PRO A 413 -13.21 -19.32 -30.00
C PRO A 413 -12.56 -17.93 -29.93
N PHE A 414 -12.13 -17.51 -28.74
CA PHE A 414 -11.41 -16.25 -28.50
C PHE A 414 -9.90 -16.38 -28.74
N LYS A 415 -9.40 -17.58 -29.05
CA LYS A 415 -7.99 -17.88 -29.34
C LYS A 415 -7.05 -17.51 -28.19
N ARG A 416 -7.48 -17.81 -26.96
CA ARG A 416 -6.69 -17.59 -25.74
C ARG A 416 -5.66 -18.68 -25.48
N SER A 417 -5.66 -19.78 -26.22
CA SER A 417 -4.74 -20.90 -26.01
C SER A 417 -3.51 -20.83 -26.91
N PRO A 418 -2.30 -21.12 -26.39
CA PRO A 418 -1.99 -21.37 -24.98
C PRO A 418 -1.73 -20.07 -24.21
N SER A 419 -2.13 -19.95 -22.93
CA SER A 419 -1.83 -18.75 -22.13
C SER A 419 -1.84 -18.98 -20.62
N VAL A 420 -1.30 -18.01 -19.88
CA VAL A 420 -1.50 -17.89 -18.42
C VAL A 420 -2.68 -16.94 -18.19
N MET A 421 -3.77 -17.43 -17.61
CA MET A 421 -5.01 -16.66 -17.39
C MET A 421 -5.24 -16.36 -15.91
N THR A 422 -6.15 -15.41 -15.62
CA THR A 422 -6.66 -15.18 -14.26
C THR A 422 -7.20 -16.48 -13.66
N TYR A 423 -6.86 -16.75 -12.40
CA TYR A 423 -7.31 -17.93 -11.67
C TYR A 423 -8.19 -17.52 -10.49
N ASP A 424 -9.28 -18.26 -10.26
CA ASP A 424 -10.11 -18.18 -9.06
C ASP A 424 -9.71 -19.32 -8.13
N TYR A 425 -8.92 -18.99 -7.11
CA TYR A 425 -8.37 -19.95 -6.17
C TYR A 425 -9.43 -20.57 -5.26
N GLU A 426 -10.46 -19.80 -4.90
CA GLU A 426 -11.58 -20.32 -4.11
C GLU A 426 -12.45 -21.29 -4.91
N LYS A 427 -12.55 -21.13 -6.24
CA LYS A 427 -13.22 -22.11 -7.13
C LYS A 427 -12.31 -23.22 -7.63
N GLY A 428 -10.99 -23.06 -7.54
CA GLY A 428 -10.01 -23.99 -8.09
C GLY A 428 -10.04 -24.05 -9.62
N ALA A 429 -10.33 -22.94 -10.30
CA ALA A 429 -10.49 -22.90 -11.76
C ALA A 429 -9.95 -21.62 -12.39
N ILE A 430 -9.57 -21.71 -13.66
CA ILE A 430 -9.29 -20.53 -14.50
C ILE A 430 -10.59 -19.75 -14.70
N VAL A 431 -10.51 -18.42 -14.68
CA VAL A 431 -11.63 -17.53 -15.01
C VAL A 431 -11.74 -17.41 -16.52
N ASP A 432 -12.57 -18.27 -17.12
CA ASP A 432 -12.80 -18.32 -18.58
C ASP A 432 -13.91 -17.36 -19.05
N GLN A 433 -14.77 -16.91 -18.13
CA GLN A 433 -15.82 -15.91 -18.35
C GLN A 433 -15.98 -14.98 -17.13
N ASP A 434 -16.07 -13.68 -17.37
CA ASP A 434 -16.43 -12.65 -16.38
C ASP A 434 -17.19 -11.53 -17.09
N ALA A 435 -18.15 -10.89 -16.41
CA ALA A 435 -18.86 -9.73 -16.96
C ALA A 435 -17.92 -8.56 -17.26
N ARG A 436 -16.76 -8.50 -16.60
CA ARG A 436 -15.64 -7.61 -16.89
C ARG A 436 -14.78 -8.27 -17.96
N ALA A 437 -15.00 -7.87 -19.21
CA ALA A 437 -14.44 -8.56 -20.37
C ALA A 437 -12.91 -8.78 -20.28
N TRP A 438 -12.20 -7.84 -19.66
CA TRP A 438 -10.76 -7.90 -19.47
C TRP A 438 -10.27 -9.01 -18.53
N VAL A 439 -11.00 -9.35 -17.46
CA VAL A 439 -10.55 -10.33 -16.44
C VAL A 439 -10.31 -11.72 -17.06
N ALA A 440 -11.16 -12.11 -18.02
CA ALA A 440 -11.04 -13.34 -18.81
C ALA A 440 -10.34 -13.13 -20.17
N GLY A 441 -9.81 -11.92 -20.40
CA GLY A 441 -9.45 -11.39 -21.71
C GLY A 441 -7.97 -11.12 -21.95
N LEU A 442 -7.08 -11.52 -21.04
CA LEU A 442 -5.60 -11.40 -21.16
C LEU A 442 -5.08 -9.98 -21.45
N SER A 443 -5.85 -8.96 -21.12
CA SER A 443 -5.47 -7.55 -21.27
C SER A 443 -6.18 -6.73 -20.20
N ASP A 444 -5.85 -5.45 -20.10
CA ASP A 444 -6.22 -4.58 -18.97
C ASP A 444 -5.65 -5.09 -17.62
N GLU A 445 -5.48 -4.24 -16.63
CA GLU A 445 -4.74 -4.63 -15.41
C GLU A 445 -5.32 -5.87 -14.72
N GLY A 446 -6.66 -5.95 -14.62
CA GLY A 446 -7.36 -7.08 -14.01
C GLY A 446 -7.28 -8.41 -14.78
N GLY A 447 -6.84 -8.39 -16.04
CA GLY A 447 -6.67 -9.57 -16.89
C GLY A 447 -5.21 -9.96 -17.16
N THR A 448 -4.25 -9.10 -16.79
CA THR A 448 -2.83 -9.31 -17.08
C THR A 448 -1.99 -9.76 -15.90
N GLY A 449 -2.50 -9.64 -14.67
CA GLY A 449 -1.70 -9.87 -13.47
C GLY A 449 -1.03 -11.24 -13.42
N ALA A 450 -1.73 -12.28 -13.88
CA ALA A 450 -1.22 -13.66 -13.89
C ALA A 450 -0.03 -13.84 -14.85
N TYR A 451 -0.15 -13.45 -16.12
CA TYR A 451 0.93 -13.67 -17.08
C TYR A 451 2.10 -12.70 -16.90
N VAL A 452 1.84 -11.47 -16.46
CA VAL A 452 2.90 -10.50 -16.17
C VAL A 452 3.77 -11.02 -15.04
N ALA A 453 3.17 -11.57 -13.97
CA ALA A 453 3.93 -12.20 -12.89
C ALA A 453 4.75 -13.40 -13.40
N ALA A 454 4.15 -14.27 -14.22
CA ALA A 454 4.83 -15.45 -14.76
C ALA A 454 6.06 -15.09 -15.63
N LEU A 455 5.94 -14.04 -16.45
CA LEU A 455 7.01 -13.54 -17.33
C LEU A 455 8.10 -12.81 -16.54
N MET A 456 7.72 -11.84 -15.69
CA MET A 456 8.68 -11.09 -14.87
C MET A 456 9.46 -11.99 -13.92
N LYS A 457 8.85 -13.09 -13.43
CA LYS A 457 9.55 -14.07 -12.60
C LYS A 457 10.74 -14.68 -13.31
N GLN A 458 10.71 -14.82 -14.65
CA GLN A 458 11.84 -15.39 -15.40
C GLN A 458 13.05 -14.48 -15.47
N VAL A 459 12.88 -13.16 -15.27
CA VAL A 459 14.00 -12.21 -15.16
C VAL A 459 14.79 -12.45 -13.86
N VAL A 460 14.10 -12.87 -12.80
CA VAL A 460 14.67 -13.07 -11.46
C VAL A 460 15.12 -14.51 -11.23
N GLN A 461 14.22 -15.48 -11.48
CA GLN A 461 14.42 -16.90 -11.22
C GLN A 461 13.91 -17.75 -12.41
N PRO A 462 14.71 -17.86 -13.49
CA PRO A 462 14.28 -18.54 -14.71
C PRO A 462 14.09 -20.04 -14.50
N ASN A 463 13.12 -20.63 -15.21
CA ASN A 463 12.89 -22.08 -15.29
C ASN A 463 12.66 -22.49 -16.75
N ALA A 464 13.38 -23.51 -17.24
CA ALA A 464 13.36 -23.88 -18.66
C ALA A 464 11.97 -24.32 -19.18
N GLU A 465 11.21 -25.09 -18.37
CA GLU A 465 9.89 -25.58 -18.77
C GLU A 465 8.85 -24.45 -18.77
N GLU A 466 8.93 -23.56 -17.78
CA GLU A 466 8.10 -22.36 -17.72
C GLU A 466 8.39 -21.43 -18.91
N ILE A 467 9.68 -21.20 -19.22
CA ILE A 467 10.10 -20.34 -20.34
C ILE A 467 9.58 -20.87 -21.67
N ALA A 468 9.68 -22.18 -21.92
CA ALA A 468 9.19 -22.77 -23.17
C ALA A 468 7.69 -22.52 -23.38
N LYS A 469 6.89 -22.66 -22.31
CA LYS A 469 5.46 -22.34 -22.32
C LYS A 469 5.21 -20.85 -22.58
N LEU A 470 5.89 -19.99 -21.82
CA LEU A 470 5.70 -18.55 -21.92
C LEU A 470 6.12 -18.00 -23.28
N ASP A 471 7.16 -18.56 -23.89
CA ASP A 471 7.52 -18.21 -25.26
C ASP A 471 6.43 -18.59 -26.27
N ASP A 472 5.87 -19.80 -26.18
CA ASP A 472 4.75 -20.22 -27.05
C ASP A 472 3.53 -19.29 -26.87
N PHE A 473 3.20 -18.94 -25.62
CA PHE A 473 2.17 -17.94 -25.33
C PHE A 473 2.47 -16.59 -26.02
N VAL A 474 3.71 -16.11 -25.95
CA VAL A 474 4.11 -14.85 -26.60
C VAL A 474 4.00 -14.94 -28.12
N GLN A 475 4.47 -16.03 -28.74
CA GLN A 475 4.46 -16.18 -30.20
C GLN A 475 3.06 -16.43 -30.77
N THR A 476 2.17 -17.06 -30.01
CA THR A 476 0.87 -17.55 -30.49
C THR A 476 -0.28 -16.61 -30.11
N VAL A 477 -0.27 -16.06 -28.91
CA VAL A 477 -1.40 -15.27 -28.36
C VAL A 477 -1.04 -13.80 -28.16
N ILE A 478 0.12 -13.47 -27.56
CA ILE A 478 0.50 -12.05 -27.44
C ILE A 478 0.69 -11.46 -28.84
N TRP A 479 1.61 -12.02 -29.62
CA TRP A 479 1.86 -11.56 -30.98
C TRP A 479 0.80 -12.10 -31.95
N GLY A 480 -0.02 -11.21 -32.50
CA GLY A 480 -1.04 -11.52 -33.50
C GLY A 480 -2.46 -11.67 -32.97
N GLN A 481 -2.68 -11.88 -31.65
CA GLN A 481 -4.01 -11.84 -31.05
C GLN A 481 -4.19 -10.63 -30.11
N ILE A 482 -3.46 -10.57 -28.99
CA ILE A 482 -3.53 -9.45 -28.03
C ILE A 482 -2.94 -8.18 -28.67
N GLN A 483 -1.77 -8.31 -29.29
CA GLN A 483 -1.12 -7.26 -30.05
C GLN A 483 -1.25 -7.53 -31.56
N ASN A 484 -1.71 -6.55 -32.33
CA ASN A 484 -1.78 -6.64 -33.79
C ASN A 484 -0.41 -6.36 -34.47
N LYS A 485 -0.35 -6.51 -35.80
CA LYS A 485 0.90 -6.34 -36.57
C LYS A 485 1.40 -4.90 -36.59
N GLU A 486 0.52 -3.94 -36.36
CA GLU A 486 0.78 -2.51 -36.21
C GLU A 486 1.17 -2.15 -34.76
N HIS A 487 1.43 -3.15 -33.91
CA HIS A 487 1.82 -3.06 -32.50
C HIS A 487 0.73 -2.52 -31.56
N GLY A 488 -0.51 -2.34 -32.04
CA GLY A 488 -1.65 -1.96 -31.22
C GLY A 488 -2.07 -3.06 -30.26
N VAL A 489 -2.29 -2.73 -28.98
CA VAL A 489 -2.63 -3.69 -27.93
C VAL A 489 -4.12 -3.60 -27.60
N LYS A 490 -4.86 -4.69 -27.83
CA LYS A 490 -6.30 -4.74 -27.61
C LYS A 490 -6.66 -4.60 -26.14
N LYS A 491 -7.82 -4.03 -25.83
CA LYS A 491 -8.37 -3.95 -24.46
C LYS A 491 -8.79 -5.31 -23.89
N SER A 492 -9.18 -6.26 -24.74
CA SER A 492 -9.48 -7.63 -24.37
C SER A 492 -9.56 -8.52 -25.61
N ILE A 493 -9.22 -9.80 -25.49
CA ILE A 493 -9.57 -10.80 -26.52
C ILE A 493 -10.88 -11.54 -26.22
N PHE A 494 -11.36 -11.49 -24.97
CA PHE A 494 -12.70 -11.96 -24.59
C PHE A 494 -13.73 -10.84 -24.71
N PHE A 495 -14.95 -11.18 -25.14
CA PHE A 495 -16.05 -10.22 -25.33
C PHE A 495 -17.40 -10.93 -25.21
N TYR A 496 -18.46 -10.16 -24.94
CA TYR A 496 -19.84 -10.63 -24.96
C TYR A 496 -20.54 -10.15 -26.23
N GLU A 497 -20.64 -11.04 -27.21
CA GLU A 497 -21.42 -10.80 -28.43
C GLU A 497 -21.92 -12.14 -28.99
N PRO A 498 -23.06 -12.67 -28.51
CA PRO A 498 -23.53 -14.01 -28.87
C PRO A 498 -23.64 -14.27 -30.37
N SER A 499 -23.99 -13.25 -31.17
CA SER A 499 -24.07 -13.34 -32.63
C SER A 499 -22.72 -13.52 -33.33
N SER A 500 -21.61 -13.15 -32.69
CA SER A 500 -20.27 -13.22 -33.26
C SER A 500 -19.52 -14.52 -32.96
N VAL A 501 -20.03 -15.35 -32.04
CA VAL A 501 -19.34 -16.55 -31.55
C VAL A 501 -20.28 -17.74 -31.54
N SER A 502 -20.63 -18.24 -32.72
CA SER A 502 -21.56 -19.36 -32.89
C SER A 502 -21.12 -20.60 -32.11
N GLY A 503 -22.02 -21.16 -31.30
CA GLY A 503 -21.79 -22.39 -30.53
C GLY A 503 -21.09 -22.20 -29.18
N TYR A 504 -20.64 -20.98 -28.84
CA TYR A 504 -20.10 -20.67 -27.51
C TYR A 504 -21.23 -20.40 -26.51
N SER A 505 -21.14 -21.02 -25.33
CA SER A 505 -22.15 -20.87 -24.27
C SER A 505 -21.68 -19.85 -23.22
N TYR A 506 -22.20 -18.63 -23.31
CA TYR A 506 -22.04 -17.65 -22.24
C TYR A 506 -22.86 -18.08 -21.00
N SER A 507 -22.25 -18.01 -19.83
CA SER A 507 -22.90 -18.40 -18.57
C SER A 507 -24.13 -17.53 -18.31
N LYS A 508 -25.24 -18.14 -17.90
CA LYS A 508 -26.48 -17.42 -17.53
C LYS A 508 -26.41 -16.82 -16.12
N ASP A 509 -25.42 -17.22 -15.33
CA ASP A 509 -25.20 -16.74 -13.96
C ASP A 509 -24.42 -15.41 -13.93
N ILE A 510 -23.96 -14.94 -15.08
CA ILE A 510 -23.24 -13.68 -15.24
C ILE A 510 -24.21 -12.62 -15.76
N ASP A 511 -24.21 -11.45 -15.13
CA ASP A 511 -24.92 -10.27 -15.64
C ASP A 511 -24.15 -9.63 -16.79
N TRP A 512 -24.58 -9.94 -18.02
CA TRP A 512 -24.01 -9.40 -19.25
C TRP A 512 -24.59 -8.02 -19.66
N THR A 513 -25.44 -7.41 -18.83
CA THR A 513 -26.03 -6.09 -19.11
C THR A 513 -25.18 -4.94 -18.57
N SER A 514 -24.16 -5.25 -17.78
CA SER A 514 -23.18 -4.29 -17.25
C SER A 514 -22.38 -3.62 -18.39
N TRP A 515 -22.02 -2.35 -18.19
CA TRP A 515 -21.13 -1.61 -19.11
C TRP A 515 -19.76 -2.28 -19.31
N THR A 516 -19.37 -3.15 -18.39
CA THR A 516 -18.10 -3.90 -18.43
C THR A 516 -18.14 -5.08 -19.41
N SER A 517 -19.33 -5.48 -19.86
CA SER A 517 -19.55 -6.58 -20.81
C SER A 517 -19.39 -6.09 -22.24
N TRP A 518 -18.14 -5.85 -22.63
CA TRP A 518 -17.79 -5.28 -23.93
C TRP A 518 -18.13 -6.21 -25.08
N ASN A 519 -18.64 -5.62 -26.17
CA ASN A 519 -18.80 -6.29 -27.45
C ASN A 519 -17.44 -6.48 -28.15
N LYS A 520 -17.42 -7.16 -29.31
CA LYS A 520 -16.16 -7.49 -30.00
C LYS A 520 -15.37 -6.26 -30.42
N GLU A 521 -16.06 -5.22 -30.88
CA GLU A 521 -15.47 -3.95 -31.30
C GLU A 521 -14.75 -3.26 -30.14
N THR A 522 -15.44 -3.07 -29.01
CA THR A 522 -14.89 -2.41 -27.82
C THR A 522 -13.73 -3.19 -27.21
N ALA A 523 -13.84 -4.53 -27.17
CA ALA A 523 -12.75 -5.39 -26.70
C ALA A 523 -11.52 -5.31 -27.62
N SER A 524 -11.73 -5.23 -28.94
CA SER A 524 -10.66 -5.17 -29.93
C SER A 524 -10.04 -3.80 -30.13
N ALA A 525 -10.58 -2.75 -29.50
CA ALA A 525 -9.99 -1.42 -29.54
C ALA A 525 -8.58 -1.42 -28.93
N VAL A 526 -7.68 -0.61 -29.50
CA VAL A 526 -6.26 -0.54 -29.13
C VAL A 526 -5.87 0.79 -28.51
N ASP A 527 -6.86 1.52 -28.00
CA ASP A 527 -6.79 2.94 -27.67
C ASP A 527 -6.42 3.24 -26.20
N ARG A 528 -6.01 2.25 -25.40
CA ARG A 528 -5.68 2.45 -23.97
C ARG A 528 -4.20 2.20 -23.68
N ALA A 529 -3.48 3.25 -23.27
CA ALA A 529 -2.03 3.20 -23.03
C ALA A 529 -1.59 2.19 -21.96
N TYR A 530 -2.36 2.00 -20.88
CA TYR A 530 -2.05 1.07 -19.78
C TYR A 530 -1.73 -0.34 -20.28
N ASN A 531 -2.48 -0.83 -21.26
CA ASN A 531 -2.33 -2.19 -21.80
C ASN A 531 -0.94 -2.44 -22.43
N TYR A 532 -0.31 -1.40 -22.95
CA TYR A 532 0.99 -1.50 -23.61
C TYR A 532 2.12 -1.77 -22.62
N VAL A 533 1.96 -1.42 -21.34
CA VAL A 533 2.96 -1.70 -20.30
C VAL A 533 3.12 -3.20 -20.12
N HIS A 534 2.01 -3.94 -20.00
CA HIS A 534 2.00 -5.38 -19.74
C HIS A 534 2.62 -6.19 -20.89
N VAL A 535 2.29 -5.84 -22.14
CA VAL A 535 2.89 -6.47 -23.33
C VAL A 535 4.38 -6.13 -23.45
N THR A 536 4.77 -4.90 -23.12
CA THR A 536 6.19 -4.51 -23.10
C THR A 536 6.96 -5.30 -22.03
N ALA A 537 6.39 -5.47 -20.84
CA ALA A 537 6.98 -6.27 -19.77
C ALA A 537 7.17 -7.73 -20.19
N ALA A 538 6.21 -8.31 -20.92
CA ALA A 538 6.33 -9.66 -21.49
C ALA A 538 7.52 -9.78 -22.44
N TYR A 539 7.61 -8.89 -23.43
CA TYR A 539 8.71 -8.90 -24.40
C TYR A 539 10.06 -8.59 -23.76
N TRP A 540 10.13 -7.60 -22.87
CA TRP A 540 11.37 -7.26 -22.18
C TRP A 540 11.87 -8.42 -21.31
N SER A 541 10.96 -9.12 -20.62
CA SER A 541 11.31 -10.31 -19.83
C SER A 541 11.93 -11.40 -20.69
N LEU A 542 11.31 -11.74 -21.83
CA LEU A 542 11.86 -12.74 -22.74
C LEU A 542 13.12 -12.28 -23.46
N TYR A 543 13.32 -10.97 -23.68
CA TYR A 543 14.61 -10.45 -24.13
C TYR A 543 15.72 -10.80 -23.14
N ARG A 544 15.52 -10.53 -21.84
CA ARG A 544 16.51 -10.83 -20.79
C ARG A 544 16.83 -12.33 -20.74
N VAL A 545 15.79 -13.17 -20.81
CA VAL A 545 15.93 -14.63 -20.88
C VAL A 545 16.70 -15.05 -22.13
N ALA A 546 16.27 -14.64 -23.32
CA ALA A 546 16.90 -14.97 -24.60
C ALA A 546 18.37 -14.54 -24.67
N ARG A 547 18.71 -13.42 -24.01
CA ARG A 547 20.07 -12.88 -23.99
C ARG A 547 21.03 -13.74 -23.15
N ALA A 548 20.52 -14.36 -22.09
CA ALA A 548 21.29 -15.23 -21.19
C ALA A 548 21.21 -16.72 -21.58
N TYR A 549 20.08 -17.15 -22.15
CA TYR A 549 19.71 -18.53 -22.44
C TYR A 549 19.09 -18.65 -23.85
N PRO A 550 19.87 -18.43 -24.92
CA PRO A 550 19.34 -18.34 -26.28
C PRO A 550 18.64 -19.61 -26.77
N ASP A 551 19.00 -20.78 -26.23
CA ASP A 551 18.44 -22.07 -26.63
C ASP A 551 17.07 -22.38 -26.00
N LEU A 552 16.57 -21.52 -25.09
CA LEU A 552 15.29 -21.73 -24.40
C LEU A 552 14.10 -21.01 -25.06
N VAL A 553 14.34 -20.23 -26.12
CA VAL A 553 13.32 -19.41 -26.78
C VAL A 553 13.36 -19.60 -28.29
N SER A 554 12.23 -19.36 -28.96
CA SER A 554 12.07 -19.55 -30.40
C SER A 554 12.58 -18.38 -31.25
N LYS A 555 12.75 -17.19 -30.67
CA LYS A 555 13.30 -16.01 -31.36
C LYS A 555 14.62 -15.58 -30.74
N ASN A 556 15.42 -14.86 -31.54
CA ASN A 556 16.62 -14.20 -31.02
C ASN A 556 16.23 -13.06 -30.07
N TRP A 557 17.07 -12.79 -29.06
CA TRP A 557 16.90 -11.69 -28.10
C TRP A 557 16.60 -10.34 -28.76
N ASP A 558 17.18 -10.06 -29.94
CA ASP A 558 16.97 -8.79 -30.67
C ASP A 558 15.52 -8.61 -31.11
N TRP A 559 14.83 -9.71 -31.43
CA TRP A 559 13.43 -9.66 -31.81
C TRP A 559 12.56 -9.20 -30.64
N TYR A 560 12.70 -9.83 -29.47
CA TYR A 560 11.93 -9.45 -28.27
C TYR A 560 12.21 -8.01 -27.85
N LEU A 561 13.48 -7.60 -27.84
CA LEU A 561 13.88 -6.23 -27.51
C LEU A 561 13.26 -5.21 -28.47
N THR A 562 13.25 -5.52 -29.76
CA THR A 562 12.64 -4.68 -30.79
C THR A 562 11.11 -4.64 -30.66
N GLN A 563 10.45 -5.76 -30.35
CA GLN A 563 9.00 -5.78 -30.11
C GLN A 563 8.60 -4.95 -28.90
N ALA A 564 9.35 -5.06 -27.80
CA ALA A 564 9.15 -4.23 -26.61
C ALA A 564 9.21 -2.74 -26.98
N GLN A 565 10.26 -2.31 -27.69
CA GLN A 565 10.42 -0.91 -28.08
C GLN A 565 9.31 -0.42 -29.02
N LYS A 566 8.95 -1.20 -30.04
CA LYS A 566 7.88 -0.81 -30.97
C LYS A 566 6.51 -0.72 -30.29
N THR A 567 6.27 -1.55 -29.28
CA THR A 567 5.07 -1.48 -28.43
C THR A 567 5.00 -0.13 -27.73
N VAL A 568 6.09 0.31 -27.09
CA VAL A 568 6.15 1.63 -26.44
C VAL A 568 5.95 2.76 -27.44
N ILE A 569 6.59 2.74 -28.60
CA ILE A 569 6.42 3.79 -29.63
C ILE A 569 5.00 3.85 -30.17
N ARG A 570 4.31 2.70 -30.26
CA ARG A 570 2.91 2.67 -30.69
C ARG A 570 1.98 3.28 -29.63
N MET A 571 2.29 3.10 -28.35
CA MET A 571 1.54 3.69 -27.23
C MET A 571 1.57 5.21 -27.26
N THR A 572 2.68 5.84 -27.68
CA THR A 572 2.80 7.31 -27.66
C THR A 572 2.13 8.02 -28.84
N LYS A 573 1.26 7.34 -29.58
CA LYS A 573 0.55 7.94 -30.72
C LYS A 573 -0.71 8.63 -30.25
N SER A 574 -1.14 9.66 -30.98
CA SER A 574 -2.23 10.56 -30.58
C SER A 574 -3.60 9.90 -30.53
N ASP A 575 -3.77 8.72 -31.15
CA ASP A 575 -4.99 7.92 -31.12
C ASP A 575 -5.07 7.01 -29.88
N ILE A 576 -4.08 7.05 -28.99
CA ILE A 576 -4.03 6.28 -27.75
C ILE A 576 -4.37 7.20 -26.57
N TRP A 577 -5.47 6.92 -25.88
CA TRP A 577 -5.85 7.58 -24.64
C TRP A 577 -4.91 7.21 -23.50
N TYR A 578 -4.79 8.13 -22.54
CA TYR A 578 -3.88 8.06 -21.40
C TYR A 578 -2.38 8.01 -21.78
N GLY A 579 -2.03 8.26 -23.05
CA GLY A 579 -0.63 8.38 -23.47
C GLY A 579 0.11 9.59 -22.87
N ASP A 580 -0.62 10.50 -22.22
CA ASP A 580 -0.15 11.74 -21.62
C ASP A 580 -0.07 11.71 -20.08
N VAL A 581 -0.56 10.65 -19.42
CA VAL A 581 -0.41 10.43 -17.95
C VAL A 581 0.67 9.40 -17.66
N GLY A 582 1.14 9.31 -16.41
CA GLY A 582 2.03 8.22 -15.98
C GLY A 582 1.29 6.88 -15.89
N LEU A 583 1.92 5.79 -16.33
CA LEU A 583 1.31 4.46 -16.40
C LEU A 583 1.78 3.54 -15.26
N MET A 584 0.96 2.57 -14.87
CA MET A 584 1.30 1.58 -13.84
C MET A 584 2.38 0.61 -14.32
N GLY A 585 3.55 0.59 -13.67
CA GLY A 585 4.66 -0.30 -14.00
C GLY A 585 5.53 0.22 -15.15
N GLU A 586 5.44 1.51 -15.46
CA GLU A 586 6.11 2.12 -16.60
C GLU A 586 7.63 2.14 -16.46
N THR A 587 8.21 1.95 -15.26
CA THR A 587 9.68 1.80 -15.11
C THR A 587 10.26 0.71 -16.02
N VAL A 588 9.45 -0.29 -16.42
CA VAL A 588 9.89 -1.30 -17.40
C VAL A 588 10.32 -0.69 -18.75
N PHE A 589 9.76 0.46 -19.15
CA PHE A 589 10.19 1.19 -20.35
C PHE A 589 11.57 1.83 -20.15
N GLY A 590 11.87 2.24 -18.92
CA GLY A 590 13.18 2.71 -18.50
C GLY A 590 14.24 1.62 -18.54
N GLU A 591 13.94 0.46 -17.97
CA GLU A 591 14.81 -0.72 -18.05
C GLU A 591 15.05 -1.16 -19.50
N LEU A 592 14.01 -1.08 -20.34
CA LEU A 592 14.11 -1.28 -21.77
C LEU A 592 15.05 -0.26 -22.44
N LEU A 593 14.96 1.04 -22.11
CA LEU A 593 15.87 2.07 -22.62
C LEU A 593 17.32 1.77 -22.26
N VAL A 594 17.58 1.41 -20.99
CA VAL A 594 18.91 1.06 -20.51
C VAL A 594 19.45 -0.13 -21.30
N ASP A 595 18.66 -1.18 -21.49
CA ASP A 595 19.12 -2.36 -22.23
C ASP A 595 19.26 -2.11 -23.74
N LEU A 596 18.43 -1.26 -24.36
CA LEU A 596 18.65 -0.81 -25.74
C LEU A 596 20.02 -0.12 -25.91
N LYS A 597 20.42 0.74 -24.95
CA LYS A 597 21.74 1.37 -24.94
C LYS A 597 22.85 0.34 -24.74
N ARG A 598 22.67 -0.63 -23.83
CA ARG A 598 23.65 -1.70 -23.57
C ARG A 598 23.88 -2.63 -24.76
N GLU A 599 22.86 -2.84 -25.58
CA GLU A 599 22.95 -3.63 -26.83
C GLU A 599 23.28 -2.77 -28.08
N ALA A 600 23.69 -1.50 -27.89
CA ALA A 600 24.05 -0.56 -28.95
C ALA A 600 22.94 -0.35 -30.02
N LYS A 601 21.68 -0.31 -29.58
CA LYS A 601 20.50 -0.05 -30.43
C LYS A 601 20.13 1.45 -30.42
N ASP A 602 21.12 2.30 -30.71
CA ASP A 602 21.04 3.74 -30.49
C ASP A 602 19.82 4.43 -31.13
N ALA A 603 19.45 4.04 -32.35
CA ALA A 603 18.28 4.62 -33.02
C ALA A 603 16.96 4.28 -32.32
N LEU A 604 16.81 3.05 -31.83
CA LEU A 604 15.63 2.61 -31.09
C LEU A 604 15.60 3.22 -29.68
N ALA A 605 16.76 3.28 -29.02
CA ALA A 605 16.93 3.94 -27.72
C ALA A 605 16.54 5.42 -27.82
N LYS A 606 17.08 6.14 -28.81
CA LYS A 606 16.78 7.55 -29.04
C LYS A 606 15.30 7.79 -29.30
N ALA A 607 14.64 6.98 -30.13
CA ALA A 607 13.23 7.14 -30.41
C ALA A 607 12.36 6.97 -29.15
N LEU A 608 12.68 6.00 -28.28
CA LEU A 608 11.98 5.80 -27.01
C LEU A 608 12.25 6.98 -26.07
N GLU A 609 13.51 7.35 -25.90
CA GLU A 609 13.93 8.45 -25.03
C GLU A 609 13.30 9.79 -25.44
N ASP A 610 13.25 10.12 -26.73
CA ASP A 610 12.61 11.34 -27.24
C ASP A 610 11.08 11.34 -26.95
N ALA A 611 10.43 10.19 -27.11
CA ALA A 611 9.00 10.05 -26.84
C ALA A 611 8.68 10.22 -25.35
N MET A 612 9.51 9.64 -24.47
CA MET A 612 9.35 9.76 -23.02
C MET A 612 9.72 11.16 -22.52
N HIS A 613 10.71 11.82 -23.13
CA HIS A 613 11.04 13.21 -22.83
C HIS A 613 9.87 14.15 -23.12
N THR A 614 9.11 13.88 -24.19
CA THR A 614 7.90 14.66 -24.51
C THR A 614 6.85 14.54 -23.41
N ARG A 615 6.61 13.34 -22.89
CA ARG A 615 5.68 13.10 -21.77
C ARG A 615 6.20 13.71 -20.46
N ALA A 616 7.48 13.55 -20.16
CA ALA A 616 8.11 14.13 -18.97
C ALA A 616 8.00 15.67 -18.93
N LYS A 617 8.17 16.35 -20.08
CA LYS A 617 7.97 17.82 -20.17
C LYS A 617 6.53 18.23 -19.85
N LEU A 618 5.54 17.44 -20.26
CA LEU A 618 4.16 17.70 -19.90
C LEU A 618 3.96 17.58 -18.39
N TRP A 619 4.44 16.49 -17.78
CA TRP A 619 4.33 16.28 -16.34
C TRP A 619 5.04 17.36 -15.52
N ASP A 620 6.23 17.77 -15.95
CA ASP A 620 7.00 18.83 -15.29
C ASP A 620 6.29 20.20 -15.32
N SER A 621 5.49 20.44 -16.36
CA SER A 621 4.66 21.66 -16.46
C SER A 621 3.42 21.64 -15.56
N GLN A 622 3.06 20.48 -14.99
CA GLN A 622 1.87 20.31 -14.17
C GLN A 622 2.20 20.44 -12.67
N GLU A 623 1.25 20.95 -11.89
CA GLU A 623 1.44 21.03 -10.44
C GLU A 623 1.38 19.63 -9.79
N ILE A 624 0.49 18.76 -10.28
CA ILE A 624 0.24 17.41 -9.77
C ILE A 624 0.01 16.46 -10.97
N PRO A 625 1.06 15.79 -11.48
CA PRO A 625 0.99 14.96 -12.70
C PRO A 625 0.66 13.47 -12.48
N TYR A 626 0.07 13.09 -11.35
CA TYR A 626 -0.05 11.67 -10.96
C TYR A 626 -1.41 11.03 -11.27
N GLY A 627 -2.45 11.86 -11.37
CA GLY A 627 -3.83 11.41 -11.55
C GLY A 627 -4.05 10.77 -12.92
N SER A 628 -4.93 9.78 -12.95
CA SER A 628 -5.44 9.15 -14.16
C SER A 628 -6.95 9.39 -14.28
N GLU A 629 -7.80 8.41 -13.94
CA GLU A 629 -9.25 8.53 -13.93
C GLU A 629 -9.75 9.51 -12.85
N MET A 630 -9.02 9.63 -11.75
CA MET A 630 -9.35 10.50 -10.62
C MET A 630 -8.15 11.38 -10.26
N ALA A 631 -8.44 12.62 -9.81
CA ALA A 631 -7.40 13.61 -9.49
C ALA A 631 -6.45 13.18 -8.37
N TRP A 632 -6.90 12.31 -7.47
CA TRP A 632 -6.12 11.79 -6.35
C TRP A 632 -5.39 10.49 -6.66
N ASP A 633 -5.63 9.90 -7.84
CA ASP A 633 -5.02 8.63 -8.18
C ASP A 633 -3.48 8.73 -8.12
N SER A 634 -2.86 7.68 -7.59
CA SER A 634 -1.42 7.53 -7.43
C SER A 634 -0.78 6.68 -8.54
N THR A 635 -1.57 6.23 -9.52
CA THR A 635 -1.15 5.31 -10.60
C THR A 635 0.11 5.77 -11.33
N GLY A 636 0.24 7.06 -11.63
CA GLY A 636 1.38 7.59 -12.36
C GLY A 636 2.63 7.90 -11.54
N GLN A 637 2.60 7.83 -10.20
CA GLN A 637 3.71 8.32 -9.35
C GLN A 637 5.06 7.66 -9.69
N GLU A 638 5.08 6.36 -9.94
CA GLU A 638 6.33 5.64 -10.24
C GLU A 638 6.92 6.01 -11.61
N GLY A 639 6.12 5.99 -12.68
CA GLY A 639 6.56 6.38 -14.02
C GLY A 639 6.98 7.86 -14.11
N VAL A 640 6.21 8.76 -13.49
CA VAL A 640 6.55 10.20 -13.45
C VAL A 640 7.89 10.41 -12.74
N TYR A 641 8.11 9.76 -11.58
CA TYR A 641 9.37 9.84 -10.87
C TYR A 641 10.54 9.38 -11.74
N TYR A 642 10.44 8.20 -12.35
CA TYR A 642 11.52 7.62 -13.15
C TYR A 642 11.97 8.57 -14.27
N TRP A 643 11.02 9.06 -15.07
CA TRP A 643 11.35 9.87 -16.24
C TRP A 643 11.76 11.30 -15.90
N THR A 644 11.10 11.95 -14.94
CA THR A 644 11.49 13.31 -14.52
C THR A 644 12.91 13.30 -13.95
N ARG A 645 13.25 12.29 -13.14
CA ARG A 645 14.62 12.06 -12.68
C ARG A 645 15.58 11.81 -13.83
N HIS A 646 15.25 10.92 -14.77
CA HIS A 646 16.08 10.59 -15.93
C HIS A 646 16.45 11.84 -16.77
N PHE A 647 15.54 12.80 -16.89
CA PHE A 647 15.75 14.05 -17.62
C PHE A 647 16.24 15.22 -16.76
N GLY A 648 16.55 15.00 -15.47
CA GLY A 648 17.08 16.04 -14.58
C GLY A 648 16.05 17.10 -14.13
N MET A 649 14.77 16.75 -14.11
CA MET A 649 13.66 17.60 -13.66
C MET A 649 13.47 17.46 -12.12
N THR A 650 14.43 17.99 -11.37
CA THR A 650 14.56 17.77 -9.91
C THR A 650 13.35 18.23 -9.08
N ASP A 651 12.66 19.30 -9.49
CA ASP A 651 11.47 19.75 -8.76
C ASP A 651 10.33 18.72 -8.83
N SER A 652 10.10 18.15 -10.01
CA SER A 652 9.10 17.11 -10.22
C SER A 652 9.49 15.80 -9.55
N GLU A 653 10.78 15.46 -9.55
CA GLU A 653 11.32 14.34 -8.77
C GLU A 653 10.99 14.48 -7.27
N HIS A 654 11.32 15.62 -6.66
CA HIS A 654 11.05 15.89 -5.24
C HIS A 654 9.56 15.93 -4.93
N LYS A 655 8.74 16.55 -5.78
CA LYS A 655 7.28 16.52 -5.65
C LYS A 655 6.76 15.08 -5.62
N THR A 656 7.33 14.20 -6.43
CA THR A 656 6.89 12.81 -6.52
C THR A 656 7.29 12.02 -5.29
N ILE A 657 8.54 12.14 -4.81
CA ILE A 657 8.99 11.52 -3.55
C ILE A 657 8.06 11.91 -2.39
N ASN A 658 7.74 13.20 -2.27
CA ASN A 658 6.84 13.68 -1.24
C ASN A 658 5.43 13.08 -1.43
N SER A 659 4.86 13.14 -2.63
CA SER A 659 3.53 12.56 -2.89
C SER A 659 3.47 11.07 -2.50
N VAL A 660 4.51 10.29 -2.79
CA VAL A 660 4.59 8.88 -2.35
C VAL A 660 4.61 8.74 -0.82
N LEU A 661 5.36 9.59 -0.12
CA LEU A 661 5.37 9.62 1.35
C LEU A 661 4.01 10.00 1.97
N GLY A 662 3.19 10.79 1.25
CA GLY A 662 1.81 11.08 1.66
C GLY A 662 0.88 9.87 1.56
N TYR A 663 1.21 8.88 0.72
CA TYR A 663 0.36 7.73 0.40
C TYR A 663 0.84 6.41 1.03
N MET A 664 2.12 6.31 1.42
CA MET A 664 2.72 5.10 1.99
C MET A 664 3.11 5.33 3.46
N PRO A 665 2.45 4.67 4.43
CA PRO A 665 2.73 4.88 5.84
C PRO A 665 3.91 4.01 6.33
N ASN A 666 4.58 4.47 7.40
CA ASN A 666 5.52 3.68 8.19
C ASN A 666 4.85 3.29 9.50
N VAL A 667 4.49 2.03 9.71
CA VAL A 667 3.83 1.58 10.96
C VAL A 667 4.25 0.16 11.36
N PRO A 668 4.23 -0.21 12.65
CA PRO A 668 4.63 -1.56 13.09
C PRO A 668 3.62 -2.69 12.82
N HIS A 669 3.16 -2.82 11.57
CA HIS A 669 2.16 -3.78 11.15
C HIS A 669 2.39 -4.20 9.70
N TRP A 670 2.50 -5.51 9.43
CA TRP A 670 2.76 -6.05 8.09
C TRP A 670 1.83 -5.48 7.02
N GLY A 671 0.51 -5.53 7.25
CA GLY A 671 -0.49 -5.11 6.28
C GLY A 671 -0.58 -3.61 6.00
N TRP A 672 0.03 -2.76 6.85
CA TRP A 672 -0.06 -1.31 6.70
C TRP A 672 1.29 -0.70 6.37
N ASN A 673 2.41 -1.25 6.85
CA ASN A 673 3.74 -0.71 6.60
C ASN A 673 4.08 -0.72 5.09
N GLY A 674 4.39 0.43 4.52
CA GLY A 674 4.65 0.57 3.08
C GLY A 674 3.45 0.24 2.19
N ASN A 675 2.23 0.20 2.73
CA ASN A 675 1.02 -0.08 1.97
C ASN A 675 0.50 1.20 1.29
N ALA A 676 0.75 1.38 0.00
CA ALA A 676 0.28 2.56 -0.74
C ALA A 676 -1.25 2.70 -0.66
N ARG A 677 -1.78 3.93 -0.54
CA ARG A 677 -3.23 4.17 -0.44
C ARG A 677 -3.98 3.75 -1.70
N ARG A 678 -4.71 2.64 -1.61
CA ARG A 678 -5.55 2.03 -2.66
C ARG A 678 -6.81 1.43 -2.03
N TYR A 679 -7.96 1.59 -2.67
CA TYR A 679 -9.22 1.11 -2.10
C TYR A 679 -10.37 0.78 -3.06
N TRP A 680 -10.25 0.98 -4.37
CA TRP A 680 -11.39 0.78 -5.29
C TRP A 680 -11.17 -0.28 -6.37
N ASP A 681 -9.92 -0.68 -6.61
CA ASP A 681 -9.50 -1.66 -7.61
C ASP A 681 -10.15 -3.05 -7.44
N PHE A 682 -10.63 -3.44 -6.26
CA PHE A 682 -11.43 -4.66 -6.10
C PHE A 682 -12.68 -4.68 -7.00
N ILE A 683 -13.23 -3.52 -7.37
CA ILE A 683 -14.34 -3.43 -8.33
C ILE A 683 -13.91 -3.92 -9.73
N TYR A 684 -12.66 -3.70 -10.10
CA TYR A 684 -12.10 -3.94 -11.44
C TYR A 684 -11.30 -5.25 -11.55
N GLY A 685 -10.52 -5.60 -10.53
CA GLY A 685 -9.61 -6.74 -10.52
C GLY A 685 -9.83 -7.75 -9.39
N GLY A 686 -10.75 -7.49 -8.45
CA GLY A 686 -11.05 -8.39 -7.32
C GLY A 686 -12.22 -9.33 -7.56
N LYS A 687 -12.29 -10.42 -6.79
CA LYS A 687 -13.46 -11.31 -6.75
C LYS A 687 -14.53 -10.73 -5.84
N LEU A 688 -14.16 -10.33 -4.62
CA LEU A 688 -15.07 -9.65 -3.70
C LEU A 688 -15.05 -8.15 -4.02
N ARG A 689 -16.02 -7.73 -4.84
CA ARG A 689 -16.11 -6.35 -5.34
C ARG A 689 -16.71 -5.41 -4.28
N ARG A 690 -15.89 -4.52 -3.71
CA ARG A 690 -16.32 -3.39 -2.85
C ARG A 690 -15.27 -2.28 -2.75
N ILE A 691 -15.67 -1.12 -2.25
CA ILE A 691 -14.76 -0.03 -1.85
C ILE A 691 -14.23 -0.33 -0.44
N GLU A 692 -12.93 -0.57 -0.33
CA GLU A 692 -12.26 -1.00 0.90
C GLU A 692 -10.76 -0.79 0.76
N ARG A 693 -10.07 -0.37 1.84
CA ARG A 693 -8.60 -0.36 1.87
C ARG A 693 -8.02 -1.71 1.47
N GLN A 694 -7.22 -1.69 0.41
CA GLN A 694 -6.52 -2.86 -0.08
C GLN A 694 -5.15 -2.93 0.57
N ILE A 695 -4.83 -4.09 1.15
CA ILE A 695 -3.52 -4.37 1.71
C ILE A 695 -2.67 -5.08 0.65
N HIS A 696 -1.52 -4.49 0.34
CA HIS A 696 -0.52 -5.02 -0.60
C HIS A 696 -1.03 -5.20 -2.04
N HIS A 697 -1.86 -4.25 -2.48
CA HIS A 697 -2.18 -4.03 -3.88
C HIS A 697 -0.97 -3.51 -4.68
N TYR A 698 -1.05 -3.51 -6.02
CA TYR A 698 0.08 -3.22 -6.92
C TYR A 698 0.79 -1.90 -6.62
N GLY A 699 0.06 -0.88 -6.14
CA GLY A 699 0.63 0.42 -5.81
C GLY A 699 1.80 0.32 -4.84
N SER A 700 1.73 -0.58 -3.85
CA SER A 700 2.80 -0.71 -2.85
C SER A 700 4.14 -1.12 -3.46
N GLY A 701 4.11 -2.10 -4.37
CA GLY A 701 5.31 -2.57 -5.08
C GLY A 701 5.86 -1.49 -6.01
N LEU A 702 5.01 -0.83 -6.79
CA LEU A 702 5.43 0.20 -7.75
C LEU A 702 6.00 1.44 -7.05
N ASN A 703 5.29 1.98 -6.07
CA ASN A 703 5.69 3.17 -5.34
C ASN A 703 6.97 2.97 -4.52
N SER A 704 7.27 1.74 -4.11
CA SER A 704 8.54 1.43 -3.43
C SER A 704 9.79 1.79 -4.25
N GLN A 705 9.68 1.78 -5.58
CA GLN A 705 10.77 2.12 -6.51
C GLN A 705 11.23 3.55 -6.33
N VAL A 706 10.28 4.47 -6.10
CA VAL A 706 10.54 5.88 -5.85
C VAL A 706 11.36 6.06 -4.57
N LEU A 707 10.88 5.51 -3.46
CA LEU A 707 11.50 5.72 -2.15
C LEU A 707 12.87 5.03 -2.02
N LEU A 708 13.00 3.81 -2.55
CA LEU A 708 14.29 3.11 -2.54
C LEU A 708 15.30 3.75 -3.49
N SER A 709 14.86 4.32 -4.62
CA SER A 709 15.75 5.14 -5.46
C SER A 709 16.22 6.39 -4.73
N ALA A 710 15.32 7.16 -4.12
CA ALA A 710 15.68 8.36 -3.37
C ALA A 710 16.61 8.05 -2.18
N PHE A 711 16.38 6.91 -1.49
CA PHE A 711 17.29 6.44 -0.44
C PHE A 711 18.71 6.14 -0.96
N ARG A 712 18.86 5.66 -2.20
CA ARG A 712 20.20 5.40 -2.73
C ARG A 712 20.99 6.69 -2.93
N ASP A 713 20.34 7.81 -3.22
CA ASP A 713 20.99 9.12 -3.32
C ASP A 713 21.33 9.70 -1.94
N ASP A 714 20.42 9.57 -0.99
CA ASP A 714 20.63 9.95 0.41
C ASP A 714 20.46 8.77 1.37
N PRO A 715 21.51 7.96 1.59
CA PRO A 715 21.43 6.82 2.49
C PRO A 715 21.35 7.19 3.96
N SER A 716 21.36 8.49 4.31
CA SER A 716 21.12 8.94 5.68
C SER A 716 19.64 9.05 6.03
N ASP A 717 18.76 9.15 5.03
CA ASP A 717 17.30 9.20 5.22
C ASP A 717 16.71 7.79 5.32
N THR A 718 16.94 7.14 6.47
CA THR A 718 16.50 5.76 6.71
C THR A 718 14.97 5.60 6.76
N TYR A 719 14.21 6.70 6.83
CA TYR A 719 12.75 6.67 6.71
C TYR A 719 12.33 6.19 5.33
N LEU A 720 12.99 6.68 4.26
CA LEU A 720 12.75 6.24 2.89
C LEU A 720 12.99 4.74 2.72
N LEU A 721 14.09 4.22 3.29
CA LEU A 721 14.40 2.79 3.28
C LEU A 721 13.32 1.97 3.99
N ARG A 722 12.92 2.37 5.20
CA ARG A 722 11.92 1.62 5.99
C ARG A 722 10.57 1.52 5.29
N VAL A 723 10.12 2.59 4.62
CA VAL A 723 8.85 2.59 3.88
C VAL A 723 8.98 1.88 2.54
N GLY A 724 10.02 2.23 1.77
CA GLY A 724 10.26 1.65 0.46
C GLY A 724 10.48 0.14 0.52
N TYR A 725 11.30 -0.33 1.46
CA TYR A 725 11.58 -1.76 1.58
C TYR A 725 10.34 -2.57 1.98
N ALA A 726 9.48 -2.01 2.84
CA ALA A 726 8.21 -2.64 3.17
C ALA A 726 7.31 -2.79 1.94
N GLY A 727 7.17 -1.71 1.15
CA GLY A 727 6.42 -1.75 -0.11
C GLY A 727 6.99 -2.72 -1.15
N SER A 728 8.33 -2.83 -1.27
CA SER A 728 8.95 -3.76 -2.22
C SER A 728 8.75 -5.23 -1.86
N SER A 729 8.61 -5.53 -0.56
CA SER A 729 8.34 -6.87 -0.04
C SER A 729 6.87 -7.27 -0.09
N ALA A 730 5.95 -6.29 -0.20
CA ALA A 730 4.50 -6.51 -0.12
C ALA A 730 3.98 -7.58 -1.09
N PRO A 731 4.32 -7.58 -2.40
CA PRO A 731 3.82 -8.60 -3.35
C PRO A 731 4.22 -10.04 -3.04
N ILE A 732 5.24 -10.28 -2.20
CA ILE A 732 5.63 -11.63 -1.78
C ILE A 732 4.63 -12.19 -0.77
N SER A 733 3.98 -11.33 0.03
CA SER A 733 2.96 -11.78 0.99
C SER A 733 1.68 -12.27 0.33
N ASN A 734 1.36 -11.78 -0.87
CA ASN A 734 0.19 -12.19 -1.66
C ASN A 734 0.30 -13.62 -2.20
N ILE A 735 1.51 -14.19 -2.25
CA ILE A 735 1.77 -15.55 -2.74
C ILE A 735 1.44 -16.53 -1.61
N ASN A 736 0.41 -17.34 -1.80
CA ASN A 736 0.03 -18.34 -0.81
C ASN A 736 0.95 -19.57 -0.82
N GLN A 737 0.69 -20.54 0.07
CA GLN A 737 1.53 -21.73 0.21
C GLN A 737 1.59 -22.64 -1.04
N ASP A 738 0.58 -22.56 -1.91
CA ASP A 738 0.50 -23.32 -3.16
C ASP A 738 1.10 -22.55 -4.35
N GLY A 739 1.54 -21.30 -4.14
CA GLY A 739 2.05 -20.43 -5.19
C GLY A 739 1.00 -19.53 -5.86
N PHE A 740 -0.26 -19.56 -5.44
CA PHE A 740 -1.27 -18.66 -6.00
C PHE A 740 -1.01 -17.21 -5.55
N PRO A 741 -0.85 -16.26 -6.49
CA PRO A 741 -0.72 -14.85 -6.16
C PRO A 741 -2.10 -14.17 -6.16
N SER A 742 -2.53 -13.66 -5.01
CA SER A 742 -3.80 -12.92 -4.87
C SER A 742 -3.65 -11.45 -5.27
N ALA A 743 -4.74 -10.84 -5.77
CA ALA A 743 -4.77 -9.42 -6.16
C ALA A 743 -4.40 -8.49 -4.98
N ALA A 744 -5.03 -8.68 -3.82
CA ALA A 744 -4.76 -7.93 -2.58
C ALA A 744 -5.43 -8.61 -1.36
N PHE A 745 -5.18 -8.10 -0.16
CA PHE A 745 -5.84 -8.55 1.08
C PHE A 745 -6.95 -7.58 1.51
N HIS A 746 -8.11 -8.12 1.87
CA HIS A 746 -9.27 -7.40 2.41
C HIS A 746 -9.04 -7.00 3.87
N SER A 747 -8.96 -5.69 4.15
CA SER A 747 -8.62 -5.13 5.45
C SER A 747 -9.75 -5.06 6.47
N TRP A 748 -11.01 -5.17 6.04
CA TRP A 748 -12.15 -5.04 6.95
C TRP A 748 -12.16 -6.18 7.97
N PRO A 749 -12.39 -5.88 9.27
CA PRO A 749 -12.38 -6.89 10.34
C PRO A 749 -13.35 -8.06 10.15
N ASP A 750 -14.40 -7.92 9.34
CA ASP A 750 -15.36 -8.97 9.02
C ASP A 750 -14.90 -9.93 7.91
N THR A 751 -13.80 -9.61 7.24
CA THR A 751 -13.34 -10.31 6.03
C THR A 751 -11.92 -10.84 6.14
N LEU A 752 -10.94 -10.00 6.53
CA LEU A 752 -9.53 -10.34 6.82
C LEU A 752 -8.96 -11.54 6.04
N LYS A 753 -9.04 -11.50 4.71
CA LYS A 753 -8.56 -12.58 3.83
C LYS A 753 -7.95 -12.04 2.54
N TRP A 754 -7.11 -12.86 1.91
CA TRP A 754 -6.67 -12.66 0.53
C TRP A 754 -7.87 -12.75 -0.43
N ASP A 755 -7.91 -11.88 -1.44
CA ASP A 755 -8.93 -11.95 -2.50
C ASP A 755 -8.81 -13.27 -3.28
N GLY A 756 -9.94 -13.77 -3.76
CA GLY A 756 -10.06 -15.09 -4.36
C GLY A 756 -9.49 -15.20 -5.77
N ILE A 757 -9.18 -14.10 -6.47
CA ILE A 757 -8.59 -14.13 -7.82
C ILE A 757 -7.23 -13.44 -7.90
N THR A 758 -6.46 -13.80 -8.93
CA THR A 758 -5.15 -13.18 -9.20
C THR A 758 -5.26 -11.71 -9.58
N GLY A 759 -6.30 -11.35 -10.33
CA GLY A 759 -6.59 -9.95 -10.71
C GLY A 759 -5.38 -9.25 -11.32
N ASP A 760 -5.07 -8.08 -10.76
CA ASP A 760 -4.03 -7.14 -11.19
C ASP A 760 -2.68 -7.31 -10.46
N TYR A 761 -2.46 -8.44 -9.78
CA TYR A 761 -1.25 -8.73 -9.00
C TYR A 761 0.08 -8.41 -9.72
N GLY A 762 0.16 -8.70 -11.02
CA GLY A 762 1.38 -8.59 -11.82
C GLY A 762 2.01 -7.19 -11.79
N GLY A 763 1.21 -6.13 -11.67
CA GLY A 763 1.71 -4.76 -11.51
C GLY A 763 2.55 -4.60 -10.23
N GLY A 764 2.12 -5.23 -9.13
CA GLY A 764 2.86 -5.21 -7.87
C GLY A 764 4.18 -5.97 -8.00
N PHE A 765 4.13 -7.14 -8.63
CA PHE A 765 5.31 -7.97 -8.84
C PHE A 765 6.37 -7.32 -9.75
N ILE A 766 5.97 -6.49 -10.73
CA ILE A 766 6.92 -5.65 -11.49
C ILE A 766 7.77 -4.82 -10.54
N GLY A 767 7.14 -4.11 -9.59
CA GLY A 767 7.87 -3.27 -8.63
C GLY A 767 8.84 -4.07 -7.75
N THR A 768 8.44 -5.27 -7.30
CA THR A 768 9.32 -6.18 -6.57
C THR A 768 10.51 -6.63 -7.43
N ALA A 769 10.26 -7.11 -8.65
CA ALA A 769 11.29 -7.64 -9.54
C ALA A 769 12.32 -6.58 -9.96
N LEU A 770 11.85 -5.36 -10.25
CA LEU A 770 12.72 -4.29 -10.77
C LEU A 770 13.58 -3.63 -9.68
N ASN A 771 13.15 -3.61 -8.42
CA ASN A 771 13.80 -2.76 -7.41
C ASN A 771 14.15 -3.44 -6.07
N SER A 772 13.62 -4.64 -5.78
CA SER A 772 14.05 -5.37 -4.59
C SER A 772 15.54 -5.71 -4.66
N GLY A 773 16.17 -5.78 -3.49
CA GLY A 773 17.59 -6.06 -3.33
C GLY A 773 17.96 -6.07 -1.86
N THR A 774 19.21 -6.35 -1.55
CA THR A 774 19.72 -6.25 -0.18
C THR A 774 20.32 -4.86 0.05
N TYR A 775 19.88 -4.17 1.11
CA TYR A 775 20.35 -2.83 1.45
C TYR A 775 21.07 -2.86 2.79
N VAL A 776 22.31 -2.36 2.84
CA VAL A 776 23.05 -2.18 4.09
C VAL A 776 23.07 -0.69 4.43
N VAL A 777 22.68 -0.37 5.66
CA VAL A 777 22.57 1.00 6.15
C VAL A 777 23.24 1.11 7.51
N ASP A 778 23.90 2.24 7.76
CA ASP A 778 24.33 2.64 9.09
C ASP A 778 23.31 3.62 9.66
N ASP A 779 22.34 3.08 10.40
CA ASP A 779 21.26 3.86 10.97
C ASP A 779 21.67 4.42 12.34
N LYS A 780 21.30 5.68 12.61
CA LYS A 780 21.67 6.37 13.85
C LYS A 780 21.18 5.67 15.14
N ASP A 781 20.03 4.99 15.07
CA ASP A 781 19.38 4.35 16.22
C ASP A 781 19.61 2.83 16.21
N LEU A 782 19.77 2.21 15.04
CA LEU A 782 19.93 0.75 14.89
C LEU A 782 21.40 0.31 14.75
N GLY A 783 22.29 1.24 14.38
CA GLY A 783 23.63 0.96 13.87
C GLY A 783 23.60 0.29 12.50
N VAL A 784 24.70 -0.36 12.11
CA VAL A 784 24.76 -1.09 10.84
C VAL A 784 23.81 -2.29 10.83
N VAL A 785 22.82 -2.25 9.93
CA VAL A 785 21.84 -3.32 9.70
C VAL A 785 21.71 -3.64 8.21
N ALA A 786 21.18 -4.82 7.89
CA ALA A 786 20.87 -5.23 6.52
C ALA A 786 19.36 -5.46 6.37
N PHE A 787 18.77 -4.84 5.35
CA PHE A 787 17.43 -5.14 4.87
C PHE A 787 17.55 -6.17 3.77
N GLY A 788 16.82 -7.29 3.89
CA GLY A 788 16.86 -8.36 2.90
C GLY A 788 18.06 -9.28 2.98
N GLY A 789 18.85 -9.23 4.05
CA GLY A 789 20.02 -10.10 4.18
C GLY A 789 20.40 -10.37 5.62
N ILE A 790 21.15 -11.45 5.82
CA ILE A 790 21.70 -11.83 7.13
C ILE A 790 23.08 -11.21 7.26
N LEU A 791 23.25 -10.30 8.21
CA LEU A 791 24.49 -9.57 8.45
C LEU A 791 25.32 -10.21 9.56
N SER A 792 26.64 -10.27 9.36
CA SER A 792 27.64 -10.61 10.36
C SER A 792 28.82 -9.63 10.28
N LYS A 793 29.52 -9.42 11.40
CA LYS A 793 30.68 -8.52 11.49
C LYS A 793 31.90 -9.26 12.02
N SER A 794 33.06 -9.01 11.43
CA SER A 794 34.36 -9.51 11.88
C SER A 794 35.42 -8.42 11.72
N GLY A 795 35.78 -7.76 12.83
CA GLY A 795 36.57 -6.53 12.78
C GLY A 795 35.87 -5.45 11.95
N ASP A 796 36.60 -4.86 11.00
CA ASP A 796 36.09 -3.83 10.07
C ASP A 796 35.35 -4.40 8.85
N ASN A 797 35.31 -5.73 8.72
CA ASN A 797 34.63 -6.38 7.61
C ASN A 797 33.19 -6.71 8.00
N VAL A 798 32.26 -6.32 7.12
CA VAL A 798 30.84 -6.64 7.25
C VAL A 798 30.47 -7.59 6.12
N THR A 799 29.98 -8.77 6.48
CA THR A 799 29.60 -9.82 5.54
C THR A 799 28.09 -10.00 5.59
N VAL A 800 27.45 -10.03 4.42
CA VAL A 800 26.00 -10.12 4.28
C VAL A 800 25.63 -11.20 3.28
N LYS A 801 24.67 -12.04 3.66
CA LYS A 801 24.06 -13.05 2.79
C LYS A 801 22.67 -12.59 2.34
N PRO A 802 22.48 -12.22 1.06
CA PRO A 802 21.18 -11.84 0.52
C PRO A 802 20.12 -12.93 0.67
N LYS A 803 18.93 -12.50 1.08
CA LYS A 803 17.69 -13.27 1.28
C LYS A 803 16.47 -12.58 0.65
N ASP A 804 16.64 -11.39 0.09
CA ASP A 804 15.62 -10.71 -0.69
C ASP A 804 15.18 -11.56 -1.91
N ALA A 805 14.03 -11.22 -2.49
CA ALA A 805 13.45 -12.02 -3.57
C ALA A 805 14.25 -12.02 -4.87
N VAL A 806 15.10 -11.00 -5.10
CA VAL A 806 15.79 -10.79 -6.37
C VAL A 806 17.21 -11.34 -6.34
N ARG A 807 17.95 -11.14 -5.24
CA ARG A 807 19.35 -11.60 -5.05
C ARG A 807 20.32 -11.20 -6.17
N GLN A 808 19.98 -10.19 -6.97
CA GLN A 808 20.79 -9.69 -8.08
C GLN A 808 21.21 -8.22 -7.88
N ARG A 809 20.87 -7.65 -6.71
CA ARG A 809 21.06 -6.24 -6.41
C ARG A 809 21.46 -6.05 -4.95
N ILE A 810 22.56 -5.36 -4.72
CA ILE A 810 23.00 -4.94 -3.39
C ILE A 810 23.32 -3.45 -3.38
N PHE A 811 22.87 -2.75 -2.34
CA PHE A 811 23.25 -1.36 -2.09
C PHE A 811 23.92 -1.24 -0.73
N ILE A 812 25.10 -0.64 -0.71
CA ILE A 812 25.90 -0.47 0.52
C ILE A 812 25.94 1.03 0.84
N GLY A 813 25.02 1.47 1.70
CA GLY A 813 24.85 2.87 2.11
C GLY A 813 26.14 3.53 2.60
N PRO A 814 26.94 2.89 3.50
CA PRO A 814 28.23 3.42 3.94
C PRO A 814 29.25 3.68 2.81
N LEU A 815 29.08 3.03 1.66
CA LEU A 815 29.95 3.18 0.49
C LEU A 815 29.27 3.91 -0.68
N LYS A 816 27.98 4.25 -0.56
CA LYS A 816 27.16 4.88 -1.63
C LYS A 816 27.31 4.16 -2.98
N VAL A 817 27.24 2.83 -2.94
CA VAL A 817 27.46 1.99 -4.13
C VAL A 817 26.34 0.97 -4.29
N LEU A 818 25.79 0.93 -5.49
CA LEU A 818 24.85 -0.07 -6.00
C LEU A 818 25.61 -1.03 -6.90
N ILE A 819 25.50 -2.33 -6.64
CA ILE A 819 26.04 -3.39 -7.50
C ILE A 819 24.87 -4.23 -7.99
N THR A 820 24.77 -4.41 -9.30
CA THR A 820 23.73 -5.21 -9.94
C THR A 820 24.33 -6.25 -10.89
N VAL A 821 23.62 -7.36 -11.05
CA VAL A 821 23.98 -8.45 -11.96
C VAL A 821 22.78 -8.80 -12.82
N ASP A 822 22.99 -9.11 -14.10
CA ASP A 822 21.87 -9.41 -15.02
C ASP A 822 21.29 -10.82 -14.90
N VAL A 823 22.11 -11.79 -14.49
CA VAL A 823 21.77 -13.21 -14.40
C VAL A 823 22.57 -13.90 -13.29
N GLY A 824 22.02 -15.00 -12.79
CA GLY A 824 22.57 -15.68 -11.61
C GLY A 824 22.11 -15.01 -10.32
N SER A 825 22.84 -15.23 -9.24
CA SER A 825 22.55 -14.63 -7.94
C SER A 825 23.82 -14.26 -7.17
N ILE A 826 23.70 -13.25 -6.33
CA ILE A 826 24.67 -12.86 -5.31
C ILE A 826 24.43 -13.77 -4.10
N ASP A 827 25.40 -14.62 -3.80
CA ASP A 827 25.31 -15.54 -2.67
C ASP A 827 25.73 -14.87 -1.36
N GLU A 828 26.78 -14.06 -1.43
CA GLU A 828 27.35 -13.35 -0.30
C GLU A 828 28.16 -12.14 -0.80
N PHE A 829 28.26 -11.11 0.02
CA PHE A 829 29.25 -10.06 -0.18
C PHE A 829 29.87 -9.63 1.15
N THR A 830 31.14 -9.22 1.09
CA THR A 830 31.86 -8.64 2.21
C THR A 830 32.35 -7.25 1.83
N TYR A 831 32.14 -6.26 2.68
CA TYR A 831 32.67 -4.92 2.45
C TYR A 831 33.48 -4.41 3.65
N ASN A 832 34.39 -3.50 3.35
CA ASN A 832 35.13 -2.73 4.33
C ASN A 832 34.98 -1.25 3.98
N ALA A 833 34.21 -0.52 4.80
CA ALA A 833 33.90 0.88 4.54
C ALA A 833 35.15 1.76 4.52
N ALA A 834 36.07 1.54 5.48
CA ALA A 834 37.29 2.32 5.63
C ALA A 834 38.27 2.12 4.45
N LYS A 835 38.35 0.91 3.91
CA LYS A 835 39.21 0.59 2.75
C LYS A 835 38.54 0.88 1.41
N GLY A 836 37.23 1.14 1.38
CA GLY A 836 36.50 1.33 0.13
C GLY A 836 36.49 0.08 -0.76
N THR A 837 36.38 -1.11 -0.15
CA THR A 837 36.43 -2.39 -0.88
C THR A 837 35.16 -3.21 -0.67
N VAL A 838 34.72 -3.91 -1.71
CA VAL A 838 33.64 -4.89 -1.69
C VAL A 838 34.10 -6.15 -2.42
N GLU A 839 33.83 -7.32 -1.86
CA GLU A 839 34.00 -8.61 -2.52
C GLU A 839 32.62 -9.26 -2.64
N VAL A 840 32.23 -9.66 -3.85
CA VAL A 840 30.91 -10.25 -4.15
C VAL A 840 31.11 -11.65 -4.72
N THR A 841 30.43 -12.63 -4.12
CA THR A 841 30.39 -14.00 -4.62
C THR A 841 29.14 -14.20 -5.48
N LEU A 842 29.35 -14.41 -6.77
CA LEU A 842 28.29 -14.71 -7.74
C LEU A 842 28.16 -16.21 -7.95
N THR A 843 26.93 -16.69 -8.12
CA THR A 843 26.60 -18.10 -8.32
C THR A 843 25.48 -18.28 -9.34
N GLN A 844 25.30 -19.50 -9.82
CA GLN A 844 24.10 -19.88 -10.56
C GLN A 844 22.89 -19.85 -9.62
N THR A 845 21.74 -19.38 -10.11
CA THR A 845 20.49 -19.46 -9.35
C THR A 845 20.08 -20.92 -9.20
N LYS A 846 19.84 -21.38 -7.97
CA LYS A 846 19.51 -22.78 -7.68
C LYS A 846 18.24 -23.19 -8.44
N GLY A 847 18.30 -24.30 -9.18
CA GLY A 847 17.17 -24.81 -9.97
C GLY A 847 16.92 -24.07 -11.29
N ALA A 848 17.66 -23.01 -11.58
CA ALA A 848 17.56 -22.28 -12.82
C ALA A 848 18.47 -22.87 -13.92
N PRO A 849 18.19 -22.58 -15.20
CA PRO A 849 19.14 -22.82 -16.28
C PRO A 849 20.50 -22.15 -16.02
N LYS A 850 21.58 -22.77 -16.51
CA LYS A 850 22.95 -22.28 -16.29
C LYS A 850 23.31 -21.22 -17.33
N ALA A 851 23.66 -20.02 -16.86
CA ALA A 851 24.19 -18.97 -17.73
C ALA A 851 25.71 -19.11 -17.82
N SER A 852 26.30 -18.88 -19.00
CA SER A 852 27.76 -18.99 -19.19
C SER A 852 28.53 -17.75 -18.74
N LYS A 853 27.85 -16.61 -18.68
CA LYS A 853 28.41 -15.29 -18.36
C LYS A 853 27.35 -14.45 -17.64
N ALA A 854 27.80 -13.53 -16.82
CA ALA A 854 26.97 -12.49 -16.23
C ALA A 854 27.57 -11.10 -16.49
N ALA A 855 26.73 -10.11 -16.76
CA ALA A 855 27.11 -8.71 -16.73
C ALA A 855 26.97 -8.18 -15.31
N VAL A 856 28.02 -7.54 -14.83
CA VAL A 856 28.10 -6.90 -13.53
C VAL A 856 28.23 -5.39 -13.73
N TRP A 857 27.34 -4.64 -13.10
CA TRP A 857 27.35 -3.18 -13.11
C TRP A 857 27.57 -2.63 -11.71
N VAL A 858 28.32 -1.53 -11.65
CA VAL A 858 28.56 -0.77 -10.43
C VAL A 858 28.18 0.67 -10.69
N GLU A 859 27.32 1.21 -9.83
CA GLU A 859 26.85 2.58 -9.88
C GLU A 859 27.14 3.22 -8.52
N SER A 860 27.87 4.32 -8.50
CA SER A 860 28.03 5.11 -7.28
C SER A 860 27.05 6.27 -7.30
N THR A 861 26.39 6.49 -6.17
CA THR A 861 25.59 7.70 -5.91
C THR A 861 26.42 8.82 -5.31
N GLY A 862 27.72 8.59 -5.08
CA GLY A 862 28.72 9.60 -4.75
C GLY A 862 29.60 9.96 -5.95
N SER A 863 30.65 10.75 -5.70
CA SER A 863 31.66 11.09 -6.72
C SER A 863 32.71 10.01 -6.94
N ASP A 864 32.64 8.90 -6.18
CA ASP A 864 33.64 7.85 -6.21
C ASP A 864 33.54 7.03 -7.49
N LYS A 865 34.70 6.76 -8.10
CA LYS A 865 34.81 5.80 -9.20
C LYS A 865 35.19 4.44 -8.64
N TRP A 866 34.69 3.37 -9.25
CA TRP A 866 34.93 2.00 -8.81
C TRP A 866 35.65 1.21 -9.89
N GLN A 867 36.71 0.51 -9.48
CA GLN A 867 37.37 -0.51 -10.29
C GLN A 867 36.73 -1.86 -10.00
N VAL A 868 36.45 -2.63 -11.05
CA VAL A 868 35.89 -3.98 -10.96
C VAL A 868 36.93 -4.97 -11.47
N LYS A 869 37.25 -5.98 -10.66
CA LYS A 869 38.23 -7.03 -11.00
C LYS A 869 37.60 -8.40 -10.79
N ALA A 870 37.64 -9.22 -11.83
CA ALA A 870 37.29 -10.63 -11.76
C ALA A 870 38.10 -11.42 -12.80
N THR A 871 38.44 -12.67 -12.48
CA THR A 871 39.23 -13.53 -13.36
C THR A 871 38.49 -13.79 -14.67
N GLY A 872 39.14 -13.48 -15.80
CA GLY A 872 38.56 -13.66 -17.14
C GLY A 872 37.45 -12.66 -17.50
N ALA A 873 37.27 -11.60 -16.70
CA ALA A 873 36.29 -10.56 -17.01
C ALA A 873 36.71 -9.71 -18.21
N THR A 874 35.74 -9.33 -19.04
CA THR A 874 35.93 -8.41 -20.19
C THR A 874 34.90 -7.29 -20.16
N SER A 875 35.24 -6.11 -20.65
CA SER A 875 34.27 -5.00 -20.73
C SER A 875 33.19 -5.26 -21.78
N GLY A 876 31.94 -4.91 -21.47
CA GLY A 876 30.80 -5.07 -22.37
C GLY A 876 29.47 -4.69 -21.71
N ARG A 877 28.45 -4.33 -22.51
CA ARG A 877 27.13 -3.90 -22.02
C ARG A 877 27.19 -2.81 -20.94
N GLY A 878 28.15 -1.89 -21.03
CA GLY A 878 28.36 -0.83 -20.03
C GLY A 878 28.90 -1.28 -18.67
N GLY A 879 29.35 -2.52 -18.53
CA GLY A 879 29.89 -3.07 -17.28
C GLY A 879 31.02 -4.10 -17.53
N GLN A 880 31.19 -5.03 -16.60
CA GLN A 880 32.12 -6.15 -16.74
C GLN A 880 31.35 -7.45 -16.97
N ILE A 881 31.71 -8.16 -18.04
CA ILE A 881 31.19 -9.50 -18.35
C ILE A 881 32.09 -10.51 -17.68
N VAL A 882 31.57 -11.20 -16.66
CA VAL A 882 32.29 -12.21 -15.89
C VAL A 882 31.90 -13.62 -16.37
N PRO A 883 32.83 -14.56 -16.54
CA PRO A 883 32.49 -15.95 -16.81
C PRO A 883 31.72 -16.53 -15.63
N LEU A 884 30.49 -17.00 -15.84
CA LEU A 884 29.68 -17.65 -14.82
C LEU A 884 29.66 -19.15 -15.13
N GLY A 885 30.54 -19.91 -14.48
CA GLY A 885 30.68 -21.35 -14.69
C GLY A 885 29.68 -22.18 -13.87
N SER A 886 29.98 -23.46 -13.64
CA SER A 886 29.22 -24.30 -12.70
C SER A 886 29.51 -24.01 -11.22
N GLY A 887 30.61 -23.31 -10.92
CA GLY A 887 31.01 -22.90 -9.57
C GLY A 887 30.69 -21.43 -9.28
N SER A 888 31.07 -20.97 -8.08
CA SER A 888 31.01 -19.57 -7.69
C SER A 888 32.15 -18.74 -8.29
N VAL A 889 31.93 -17.45 -8.43
CA VAL A 889 32.91 -16.49 -8.97
C VAL A 889 33.01 -15.30 -8.01
N SER A 890 34.21 -14.98 -7.57
CA SER A 890 34.45 -13.77 -6.77
C SER A 890 34.72 -12.58 -7.70
N VAL A 891 34.04 -11.46 -7.42
CA VAL A 891 34.20 -10.17 -8.09
C VAL A 891 34.59 -9.15 -7.04
N SER A 892 35.76 -8.54 -7.20
CA SER A 892 36.27 -7.51 -6.30
C SER A 892 36.01 -6.11 -6.84
N PHE A 893 35.56 -5.22 -5.98
CA PHE A 893 35.32 -3.81 -6.24
C PHE A 893 36.18 -2.98 -5.29
N SER A 894 36.86 -1.98 -5.81
CA SER A 894 37.63 -1.03 -4.99
C SER A 894 37.44 0.38 -5.52
N LYS A 895 37.36 1.36 -4.61
CA LYS A 895 37.44 2.77 -4.99
C LYS A 895 38.74 3.03 -5.76
N ALA A 896 38.61 3.76 -6.87
CA ALA A 896 39.69 4.00 -7.83
C ALA A 896 40.72 5.02 -7.33
#